data_AF-A0A7U9SRW1-F1
#
_entry.id   AF-A0A7U9SRW1-F1
#
_cell.length_a   1.000
_cell.length_b   1.000
_cell.length_c   1.000
_cell.angle_alpha   90.00
_cell.angle_beta   90.00
_cell.angle_gamma   90.00
#
_symmetry.space_group_name_H-M   'P 1'
#
loop_
_entity.id
_entity.type
_entity.pdbx_description
1 polymer ?
#
loop_
_entity_poly.entity_id
_entity_poly.type
_entity_poly.pdbx_seq_one_letter_code
_entity_poly.pdbx_strand_id
1 'polypeptide(L)'
;MINDSINRFLGVLCYPFTSMEAFRKDLINEYILAVRAGEEKKAKDIRKRLKSQLASYIRQNYTVYSYDEIYLYLEKCYFYYGYADGAEGFGNALGLYQYIMEKMAAAFISHRDGRIVFKYWRNKNDEELFGGFANNNKVTLFHSLNCHIPLDVIAIVYMIINQKKLDSRCLDYFYGNIEVADQQLAKILEKGVAENHLHKGVSRTFPSIWDSLMAPLTVKDSRYFWGRKFIDGTEEENKRMIFYILGCGIARAYLALEISSVLAKGQRPGLDAYGEEVGELIEKFQEGEMFEKFFRDNYQDKNEKEITTYYTGLWDSLEGIQQKAFSSERFCTSILNEDFELHTIDENVFLYYALYMMRNEEIAWDMKQCIMQYLRVRNYLFHVSVQQKTIKGLDYFQQEHYRVNSALNHVNIKNFWETAMREQLQNQDLYKVEFRSSMPVSYAKCKMEILDFLKAYQKILKEDYSYYDDEKEEYILYRKIPQVGLVVHLLKKPDASVPEKCFQNGKANCSYFYYGELQKEYKEQIENLIQLRTEYSELSRYLVGIDAASLENSTPVWVFAPIYEQARDSSVEKIGRRNEYGDYTQSLGFTFHAGEDFRHILSGLRRIDEAVEYLKFHAGDRIGHGIALGISAREWKNQNPVIIIPQIEALENYLWAYDTLSKNYSDFQATILAYMEKRIYELSGKIYGNGKECVEREPEGVALELLISGYHRLFACQNKEKEYEIVEKEFCNRICSGEKIHWDPMLLAAARHCKKFVKEMDRPIHYEITEQDLLIVEELQKILKKKLGRKGIIIEVNPSSNTAIADLDVVEANQLYQMNQINNTQNVIVCINSDDPAVFNTNVSNELAYIYYGMLEQNISREAALLWIDRLRRNGMDSSFIHHKEPDELLVRKLNELIESM
;
A
#
# COMPACT_ATOMS: atom_id res chain seq x y z
N MET A 1 -18.52 13.96 -5.11
CA MET A 1 -18.21 12.54 -4.88
C MET A 1 -18.64 12.17 -3.47
N ILE A 2 -19.23 10.99 -3.27
CA ILE A 2 -19.79 10.60 -1.97
C ILE A 2 -18.68 10.28 -0.97
N ASN A 3 -17.58 9.69 -1.46
CA ASN A 3 -16.41 9.36 -0.66
C ASN A 3 -15.79 10.62 -0.03
N ASP A 4 -15.65 11.72 -0.78
CA ASP A 4 -15.16 12.99 -0.24
C ASP A 4 -16.02 13.51 0.91
N SER A 5 -17.34 13.31 0.83
CA SER A 5 -18.29 13.78 1.86
C SER A 5 -18.23 12.92 3.12
N ILE A 6 -18.09 11.60 2.95
CA ILE A 6 -17.82 10.66 4.02
C ILE A 6 -16.49 11.00 4.71
N ASN A 7 -15.40 11.19 3.97
CA ASN A 7 -14.09 11.51 4.53
C ASN A 7 -14.08 12.86 5.25
N ARG A 8 -14.77 13.90 4.75
CA ARG A 8 -14.91 15.17 5.49
C ARG A 8 -15.67 14.98 6.82
N PHE A 9 -16.76 14.23 6.81
CA PHE A 9 -17.51 13.93 8.04
C PHE A 9 -16.65 13.16 9.04
N LEU A 10 -15.97 12.10 8.60
CA LEU A 10 -15.10 11.28 9.42
C LEU A 10 -13.89 12.06 9.93
N GLY A 11 -13.29 12.92 9.10
CA GLY A 11 -12.22 13.83 9.51
C GLY A 11 -12.64 14.75 10.65
N VAL A 12 -13.90 15.21 10.67
CA VAL A 12 -14.44 15.97 11.81
C VAL A 12 -14.70 15.07 13.00
N LEU A 13 -15.31 13.90 12.82
CA LEU A 13 -15.64 12.94 13.89
C LEU A 13 -14.39 12.35 14.59
N CYS A 14 -13.30 12.18 13.85
CA CYS A 14 -12.05 11.63 14.34
C CYS A 14 -11.07 12.70 14.85
N TYR A 15 -11.36 14.00 14.63
CA TYR A 15 -10.50 15.13 14.98
C TYR A 15 -9.85 15.08 16.38
N PRO A 16 -10.60 14.85 17.49
CA PRO A 16 -10.02 14.83 18.84
C PRO A 16 -9.11 13.62 19.08
N PHE A 17 -9.20 12.59 18.23
CA PHE A 17 -8.42 11.37 18.30
C PHE A 17 -7.19 11.39 17.40
N THR A 18 -7.17 12.17 16.32
CA THR A 18 -6.09 12.14 15.32
C THR A 18 -5.27 13.44 15.25
N SER A 19 -5.78 14.57 15.76
CA SER A 19 -5.10 15.87 15.60
C SER A 19 -4.06 16.12 16.69
N MET A 20 -2.84 16.50 16.27
CA MET A 20 -1.81 17.02 17.18
C MET A 20 -2.17 18.38 17.77
N GLU A 21 -3.13 19.12 17.21
CA GLU A 21 -3.64 20.32 17.84
C GLU A 21 -4.50 19.99 19.07
N ALA A 22 -5.27 18.89 19.00
CA ALA A 22 -6.03 18.39 20.16
C ALA A 22 -5.09 17.81 21.23
N PHE A 23 -3.96 17.21 20.82
CA PHE A 23 -2.90 16.80 21.75
C PHE A 23 -2.34 17.99 22.55
N ARG A 24 -1.97 19.08 21.87
CA ARG A 24 -1.50 20.31 22.52
C ARG A 24 -2.54 20.87 23.48
N LYS A 25 -3.77 21.03 22.98
CA LYS A 25 -4.83 21.72 23.68
C LYS A 25 -6.21 21.27 23.23
N ASP A 26 -6.93 20.63 24.15
CA ASP A 26 -8.28 20.15 23.92
C ASP A 26 -9.32 21.26 24.08
N LEU A 27 -9.58 21.99 22.99
CA LEU A 27 -10.60 23.05 22.97
C LEU A 27 -12.04 22.53 23.14
N ILE A 28 -12.31 21.25 22.86
CA ILE A 28 -13.63 20.66 23.11
C ILE A 28 -13.83 20.51 24.62
N ASN A 29 -12.80 20.06 25.35
CA ASN A 29 -12.83 20.00 26.80
C ASN A 29 -12.99 21.39 27.43
N GLU A 30 -12.23 22.38 26.97
CA GLU A 30 -12.37 23.77 27.46
C GLU A 30 -13.78 24.33 27.21
N TYR A 31 -14.37 24.00 26.06
CA TYR A 31 -15.74 24.40 25.74
C TYR A 31 -16.75 23.78 26.70
N ILE A 32 -16.69 22.46 26.92
CA ILE A 32 -17.59 21.75 27.84
C ILE A 32 -17.50 22.33 29.26
N LEU A 33 -16.28 22.56 29.75
CA LEU A 33 -16.06 23.14 31.07
C LEU A 33 -16.58 24.58 31.17
N ALA A 34 -16.37 25.42 30.15
CA ALA A 34 -16.87 26.79 30.12
C ALA A 34 -18.41 26.85 30.10
N VAL A 35 -19.07 25.97 29.34
CA VAL A 35 -20.54 25.88 29.31
C VAL A 35 -21.08 25.45 30.66
N ARG A 36 -20.48 24.43 31.29
CA ARG A 36 -20.88 23.98 32.65
C ARG A 36 -20.67 25.05 33.72
N ALA A 37 -19.63 25.87 33.57
CA ALA A 37 -19.36 27.00 34.45
C ALA A 37 -20.26 28.22 34.20
N GLY A 38 -21.12 28.21 33.17
CA GLY A 38 -21.96 29.35 32.79
C GLY A 38 -21.19 30.51 32.13
N GLU A 39 -19.96 30.26 31.65
CA GLU A 39 -19.09 31.28 31.06
C GLU A 39 -19.38 31.49 29.56
N GLU A 40 -20.58 31.96 29.21
CA GLU A 40 -21.07 32.04 27.81
C GLU A 40 -20.11 32.74 26.84
N LYS A 41 -19.51 33.87 27.25
CA LYS A 41 -18.57 34.63 26.43
C LYS A 41 -17.33 33.80 26.08
N LYS A 42 -16.76 33.12 27.09
CA LYS A 42 -15.59 32.26 26.92
C LYS A 42 -15.92 31.05 26.06
N ALA A 43 -17.06 30.40 26.28
CA ALA A 43 -17.53 29.30 25.44
C ALA A 43 -17.69 29.73 23.97
N LYS A 44 -18.22 30.92 23.70
CA LYS A 44 -18.35 31.47 22.34
C LYS A 44 -16.99 31.73 21.69
N ASP A 45 -16.03 32.26 22.44
CA ASP A 45 -14.67 32.52 21.95
C ASP A 45 -13.91 31.21 21.66
N ILE A 46 -14.02 30.21 22.53
CA ILE A 46 -13.45 28.86 22.31
C ILE A 46 -14.07 28.22 21.07
N ARG A 47 -15.41 28.26 20.93
CA ARG A 47 -16.12 27.73 19.75
C ARG A 47 -15.65 28.38 18.45
N LYS A 48 -15.40 29.69 18.45
CA LYS A 48 -14.85 30.40 17.27
C LYS A 48 -13.44 29.90 16.93
N ARG A 49 -12.57 29.73 17.94
CA ARG A 49 -11.21 29.21 17.75
C ARG A 49 -11.23 27.78 17.22
N LEU A 50 -12.06 26.91 17.79
CA LEU A 50 -12.20 25.53 17.34
C LEU A 50 -12.69 25.44 15.89
N LYS A 51 -13.65 26.29 15.47
CA LYS A 51 -14.09 26.34 14.06
C LYS A 51 -12.95 26.68 13.10
N SER A 52 -12.14 27.69 13.43
CA SER A 52 -10.99 28.07 12.60
C SER A 52 -9.93 26.97 12.54
N GLN A 53 -9.64 26.35 13.68
CA GLN A 53 -8.65 25.30 13.83
C GLN A 53 -9.06 24.04 13.04
N LEU A 54 -10.30 23.57 13.23
CA LEU A 54 -10.86 22.44 12.50
C LEU A 54 -10.94 22.70 10.99
N ALA A 55 -11.33 23.89 10.55
CA ALA A 55 -11.35 24.21 9.12
C ALA A 55 -9.94 24.16 8.50
N SER A 56 -8.91 24.59 9.24
CA SER A 56 -7.52 24.46 8.79
C SER A 56 -7.10 23.01 8.68
N TYR A 57 -7.38 22.19 9.71
CA TYR A 57 -7.10 20.76 9.71
C TYR A 57 -7.78 20.04 8.54
N ILE A 58 -9.09 20.27 8.32
CA ILE A 58 -9.81 19.60 7.25
C ILE A 58 -9.31 20.03 5.87
N ARG A 59 -8.96 21.31 5.67
CA ARG A 59 -8.42 21.80 4.40
C ARG A 59 -7.05 21.21 4.06
N GLN A 60 -6.23 20.90 5.06
CA GLN A 60 -4.92 20.28 4.85
C GLN A 60 -5.04 18.82 4.44
N ASN A 61 -6.08 18.12 4.94
CA ASN A 61 -6.19 16.67 4.81
C ASN A 61 -7.31 16.20 3.87
N TYR A 62 -8.25 17.05 3.44
CA TYR A 62 -9.40 16.61 2.64
C TYR A 62 -9.82 17.66 1.61
N THR A 63 -10.49 17.23 0.55
CA THR A 63 -11.08 18.14 -0.44
C THR A 63 -12.23 18.93 0.16
N VAL A 64 -12.11 20.26 0.18
CA VAL A 64 -13.11 21.18 0.74
C VAL A 64 -13.74 22.05 -0.35
N TYR A 65 -15.07 22.04 -0.42
CA TYR A 65 -15.84 22.98 -1.24
C TYR A 65 -16.77 23.90 -0.41
N SER A 66 -16.98 23.60 0.88
CA SER A 66 -17.80 24.43 1.79
C SER A 66 -17.31 24.34 3.24
N TYR A 67 -17.04 25.49 3.87
CA TYR A 67 -16.74 25.55 5.31
C TYR A 67 -17.99 25.39 6.18
N ASP A 68 -19.17 25.75 5.67
CA ASP A 68 -20.43 25.62 6.41
C ASP A 68 -20.70 24.15 6.77
N GLU A 69 -20.43 23.23 5.83
CA GLU A 69 -20.56 21.79 6.05
C GLU A 69 -19.67 21.30 7.21
N ILE A 70 -18.41 21.75 7.26
CA ILE A 70 -17.46 21.41 8.34
C ILE A 70 -18.00 21.92 9.68
N TYR A 71 -18.54 23.15 9.71
CA TYR A 71 -19.10 23.70 10.93
C TYR A 71 -20.33 22.93 11.39
N LEU A 72 -21.22 22.53 10.50
CA LEU A 72 -22.39 21.72 10.84
C LEU A 72 -21.99 20.34 11.35
N TYR A 73 -20.96 19.71 10.80
CA TYR A 73 -20.41 18.47 11.35
C TYR A 73 -19.82 18.65 12.74
N LEU A 74 -19.11 19.75 13.01
CA LEU A 74 -18.62 20.06 14.37
C LEU A 74 -19.78 20.17 15.36
N GLU A 75 -20.85 20.88 14.97
CA GLU A 75 -22.05 21.00 15.81
C GLU A 75 -22.65 19.61 16.09
N LYS A 76 -22.85 18.80 15.05
CA LYS A 76 -23.43 17.45 15.14
C LYS A 76 -22.57 16.52 16.01
N CYS A 77 -21.25 16.54 15.84
CA CYS A 77 -20.36 15.58 16.49
C CYS A 77 -20.03 15.91 17.95
N TYR A 78 -20.06 17.18 18.36
CA TYR A 78 -19.56 17.55 19.70
C TYR A 78 -20.41 18.54 20.50
N PHE A 79 -21.27 19.35 19.86
CA PHE A 79 -22.01 20.39 20.59
C PHE A 79 -23.48 20.06 20.85
N TYR A 80 -24.08 19.16 20.07
CA TYR A 80 -25.46 18.70 20.29
C TYR A 80 -25.57 17.38 21.07
N TYR A 81 -24.48 16.62 21.23
CA TYR A 81 -24.49 15.41 22.07
C TYR A 81 -24.75 15.77 23.54
N GLY A 82 -25.83 15.22 24.10
CA GLY A 82 -26.29 15.48 25.47
C GLY A 82 -27.56 16.33 25.57
N TYR A 83 -27.96 17.10 24.54
CA TYR A 83 -29.19 17.91 24.59
C TYR A 83 -30.41 17.24 23.96
N ALA A 84 -30.23 16.17 23.18
CA ALA A 84 -31.29 15.56 22.38
C ALA A 84 -32.26 14.65 23.17
N ASP A 85 -31.87 14.14 24.34
CA ASP A 85 -32.65 13.15 25.10
C ASP A 85 -32.97 13.57 26.56
N GLY A 86 -32.81 14.86 26.90
CA GLY A 86 -33.08 15.36 28.27
C GLY A 86 -32.06 14.91 29.33
N ALA A 87 -30.89 14.42 28.92
CA ALA A 87 -29.77 14.11 29.80
C ALA A 87 -29.00 15.39 30.18
N GLU A 88 -28.38 15.41 31.37
CA GLU A 88 -27.34 16.41 31.68
C GLU A 88 -26.16 16.18 30.72
N GLY A 89 -25.67 17.23 30.05
CA GLY A 89 -24.52 17.12 29.14
C GLY A 89 -23.27 16.54 29.83
N PHE A 90 -22.31 16.06 29.03
CA PHE A 90 -21.09 15.41 29.54
C PHE A 90 -20.31 16.28 30.56
N GLY A 91 -19.68 15.63 31.53
CA GLY A 91 -18.85 16.28 32.56
C GLY A 91 -17.60 16.95 32.02
N ASN A 92 -16.98 16.31 31.02
CA ASN A 92 -15.74 16.70 30.38
C ASN A 92 -15.66 16.02 29.00
N ALA A 93 -14.63 16.33 28.21
CA ALA A 93 -14.49 15.76 26.87
C ALA A 93 -14.14 14.26 26.88
N LEU A 94 -13.43 13.73 27.89
CA LEU A 94 -13.10 12.30 27.94
C LEU A 94 -14.36 11.43 27.96
N GLY A 95 -15.36 11.82 28.77
CA GLY A 95 -16.65 11.11 28.80
C GLY A 95 -17.37 11.14 27.45
N LEU A 96 -17.29 12.27 26.72
CA LEU A 96 -17.83 12.40 25.37
C LEU A 96 -17.06 11.50 24.37
N TYR A 97 -15.73 11.47 24.44
CA TYR A 97 -14.90 10.66 23.55
C TYR A 97 -15.12 9.17 23.77
N GLN A 98 -15.21 8.74 25.04
CA GLN A 98 -15.57 7.37 25.38
C GLN A 98 -16.93 7.02 24.80
N TYR A 99 -17.94 7.87 24.99
CA TYR A 99 -19.26 7.65 24.41
C TYR A 99 -19.22 7.51 22.88
N ILE A 100 -18.45 8.36 22.19
CA ILE A 100 -18.27 8.26 20.73
C ILE A 100 -17.63 6.93 20.33
N MET A 101 -16.56 6.48 21.02
CA MET A 101 -15.92 5.18 20.76
C MET A 101 -16.87 4.01 21.00
N GLU A 102 -17.67 4.05 22.08
CA GLU A 102 -18.68 3.04 22.37
C GLU A 102 -19.77 3.00 21.29
N LYS A 103 -20.18 4.16 20.76
CA LYS A 103 -21.13 4.25 19.64
C LYS A 103 -20.55 3.72 18.34
N MET A 104 -19.28 4.02 18.02
CA MET A 104 -18.58 3.43 16.88
C MET A 104 -18.53 1.90 17.00
N ALA A 105 -18.14 1.39 18.17
CA ALA A 105 -18.11 -0.04 18.47
C ALA A 105 -19.49 -0.68 18.28
N ALA A 106 -20.55 -0.08 18.83
CA ALA A 106 -21.91 -0.59 18.71
C ALA A 106 -22.46 -0.55 17.27
N ALA A 107 -22.05 0.42 16.46
CA ALA A 107 -22.49 0.59 15.08
C ALA A 107 -21.79 -0.37 14.10
N PHE A 108 -20.47 -0.57 14.25
CA PHE A 108 -19.64 -1.30 13.28
C PHE A 108 -19.15 -2.66 13.71
N ILE A 109 -19.04 -2.94 15.00
CA ILE A 109 -18.40 -4.17 15.47
C ILE A 109 -19.45 -5.17 15.95
N SER A 110 -19.20 -6.43 15.62
CA SER A 110 -19.89 -7.61 16.15
C SER A 110 -18.87 -8.71 16.37
N HIS A 111 -19.30 -9.85 16.93
CA HIS A 111 -18.51 -11.07 16.91
C HIS A 111 -19.31 -12.22 16.28
N ARG A 112 -18.61 -13.21 15.73
CA ARG A 112 -19.15 -14.46 15.18
C ARG A 112 -18.08 -15.53 15.34
N ASP A 113 -18.46 -16.70 15.89
CA ASP A 113 -17.57 -17.86 16.04
C ASP A 113 -16.22 -17.52 16.70
N GLY A 114 -16.25 -16.65 17.72
CA GLY A 114 -15.05 -16.21 18.45
C GLY A 114 -14.24 -15.11 17.76
N ARG A 115 -14.60 -14.68 16.55
CA ARG A 115 -13.88 -13.66 15.78
C ARG A 115 -14.60 -12.33 15.77
N ILE A 116 -13.85 -11.24 15.68
CA ILE A 116 -14.39 -9.89 15.51
C ILE A 116 -14.75 -9.65 14.04
N VAL A 117 -16.00 -9.24 13.81
CA VAL A 117 -16.56 -9.08 12.46
C VAL A 117 -17.23 -7.72 12.29
N PHE A 118 -17.26 -7.26 11.05
CA PHE A 118 -17.99 -6.06 10.64
C PHE A 118 -19.50 -6.28 10.66
N LYS A 119 -20.23 -5.37 11.32
CA LYS A 119 -21.68 -5.32 11.37
C LYS A 119 -22.24 -4.62 10.12
N TYR A 120 -22.41 -5.35 9.02
CA TYR A 120 -22.84 -4.79 7.74
C TYR A 120 -24.33 -4.38 7.67
N TRP A 121 -25.18 -4.85 8.59
CA TRP A 121 -26.62 -4.52 8.58
C TRP A 121 -26.94 -3.25 9.36
N ARG A 122 -28.05 -2.59 8.99
CA ARG A 122 -28.57 -1.39 9.64
C ARG A 122 -28.98 -1.67 11.08
N ASN A 123 -28.64 -0.75 11.98
CA ASN A 123 -29.07 -0.75 13.38
C ASN A 123 -29.30 0.67 13.89
N LYS A 124 -29.96 0.80 15.06
CA LYS A 124 -30.34 2.09 15.65
C LYS A 124 -29.17 3.05 15.86
N ASN A 125 -27.98 2.54 16.20
CA ASN A 125 -26.81 3.38 16.46
C ASN A 125 -26.21 3.96 15.17
N ASP A 126 -26.43 3.32 14.02
CA ASP A 126 -25.90 3.79 12.75
C ASP A 126 -26.54 5.13 12.35
N GLU A 127 -27.87 5.24 12.48
CA GLU A 127 -28.61 6.46 12.13
C GLU A 127 -28.26 7.63 13.05
N GLU A 128 -28.06 7.34 14.34
CA GLU A 128 -27.72 8.35 15.35
C GLU A 128 -26.35 8.98 15.06
N LEU A 129 -25.34 8.13 14.84
CA LEU A 129 -23.96 8.57 14.65
C LEU A 129 -23.69 9.04 13.21
N PHE A 130 -24.08 8.26 12.21
CA PHE A 130 -23.68 8.45 10.80
C PHE A 130 -24.80 9.01 9.91
N GLY A 131 -26.04 9.04 10.38
CA GLY A 131 -27.17 9.65 9.67
C GLY A 131 -27.34 9.09 8.25
N GLY A 132 -27.37 9.98 7.25
CA GLY A 132 -27.59 9.60 5.85
C GLY A 132 -26.52 8.68 5.24
N PHE A 133 -25.33 8.62 5.82
CA PHE A 133 -24.25 7.74 5.36
C PHE A 133 -24.44 6.28 5.78
N ALA A 134 -25.26 6.00 6.79
CA ALA A 134 -25.48 4.67 7.36
C ALA A 134 -26.24 3.68 6.45
N ASN A 135 -26.81 4.15 5.34
CA ASN A 135 -27.64 3.33 4.45
C ASN A 135 -26.75 2.50 3.49
N ASN A 136 -26.92 2.67 2.18
CA ASN A 136 -26.20 1.88 1.16
C ASN A 136 -24.68 2.09 1.16
N ASN A 137 -24.14 3.00 1.98
CA ASN A 137 -22.72 3.31 2.01
C ASN A 137 -22.02 2.75 3.26
N LYS A 138 -22.65 1.86 4.03
CA LYS A 138 -22.10 1.42 5.32
C LYS A 138 -20.72 0.73 5.17
N VAL A 139 -20.51 -0.02 4.09
CA VAL A 139 -19.22 -0.67 3.78
C VAL A 139 -18.18 0.38 3.40
N THR A 140 -18.51 1.32 2.52
CA THR A 140 -17.64 2.45 2.18
C THR A 140 -17.28 3.28 3.41
N LEU A 141 -18.25 3.57 4.27
CA LEU A 141 -18.07 4.32 5.50
C LEU A 141 -17.14 3.60 6.48
N PHE A 142 -17.29 2.28 6.62
CA PHE A 142 -16.39 1.46 7.43
C PHE A 142 -14.98 1.46 6.86
N HIS A 143 -14.82 1.24 5.55
CA HIS A 143 -13.54 1.28 4.86
C HIS A 143 -12.86 2.65 5.06
N SER A 144 -13.57 3.75 4.82
CA SER A 144 -13.06 5.10 5.06
C SER A 144 -12.68 5.32 6.52
N LEU A 145 -13.49 4.90 7.50
CA LEU A 145 -13.16 5.03 8.92
C LEU A 145 -11.90 4.23 9.28
N ASN A 146 -11.76 3.03 8.69
CA ASN A 146 -10.58 2.18 8.80
C ASN A 146 -9.32 2.78 8.16
N CYS A 147 -9.44 3.93 7.46
CA CYS A 147 -8.33 4.75 6.98
C CYS A 147 -8.14 6.06 7.78
N HIS A 148 -8.97 6.34 8.78
CA HIS A 148 -8.85 7.52 9.66
C HIS A 148 -8.22 7.18 11.01
N ILE A 149 -8.63 6.06 11.59
CA ILE A 149 -8.13 5.57 12.87
C ILE A 149 -7.92 4.06 12.80
N PRO A 150 -6.95 3.51 13.55
CA PRO A 150 -6.82 2.07 13.69
C PRO A 150 -8.03 1.54 14.47
N LEU A 151 -8.74 0.57 13.88
CA LEU A 151 -10.01 0.07 14.44
C LEU A 151 -9.83 -0.99 15.54
N ASP A 152 -8.60 -1.36 15.86
CA ASP A 152 -8.29 -2.27 16.96
C ASP A 152 -8.75 -1.71 18.32
N VAL A 153 -8.57 -0.41 18.56
CA VAL A 153 -9.10 0.29 19.75
C VAL A 153 -10.63 0.16 19.81
N ILE A 154 -11.32 0.34 18.69
CA ILE A 154 -12.78 0.24 18.63
C ILE A 154 -13.26 -1.21 18.83
N ALA A 155 -12.53 -2.18 18.31
CA ALA A 155 -12.79 -3.60 18.55
C ALA A 155 -12.56 -4.00 20.01
N ILE A 156 -11.50 -3.50 20.66
CA ILE A 156 -11.23 -3.73 22.08
C ILE A 156 -12.32 -3.08 22.95
N VAL A 157 -12.75 -1.85 22.62
CA VAL A 157 -13.90 -1.21 23.28
C VAL A 157 -15.16 -2.09 23.15
N TYR A 158 -15.42 -2.65 21.97
CA TYR A 158 -16.51 -3.60 21.78
C TYR A 158 -16.39 -4.84 22.69
N MET A 159 -15.21 -5.45 22.79
CA MET A 159 -14.97 -6.60 23.67
C MET A 159 -15.27 -6.26 25.12
N ILE A 160 -14.77 -5.11 25.61
CA ILE A 160 -14.97 -4.63 26.98
C ILE A 160 -16.47 -4.42 27.28
N ILE A 161 -17.22 -3.76 26.38
CA ILE A 161 -18.66 -3.51 26.58
C ILE A 161 -19.46 -4.81 26.71
N ASN A 162 -19.04 -5.87 25.99
CA ASN A 162 -19.75 -7.15 25.96
C ASN A 162 -19.28 -8.13 27.06
N GLN A 163 -18.33 -7.74 27.90
CA GLN A 163 -17.88 -8.52 29.04
C GLN A 163 -18.34 -7.91 30.35
N LYS A 164 -18.77 -8.75 31.29
CA LYS A 164 -19.21 -8.31 32.64
C LYS A 164 -18.05 -8.09 33.61
N LYS A 165 -16.89 -8.68 33.32
CA LYS A 165 -15.69 -8.67 34.14
C LYS A 165 -14.48 -8.61 33.22
N LEU A 166 -13.36 -8.17 33.78
CA LEU A 166 -12.05 -8.22 33.14
C LEU A 166 -11.71 -9.68 32.79
N ASP A 167 -11.55 -9.96 31.49
CA ASP A 167 -11.21 -11.27 30.92
C ASP A 167 -10.48 -11.08 29.57
N SER A 168 -9.15 -11.00 29.65
CA SER A 168 -8.23 -10.77 28.52
C SER A 168 -8.25 -11.87 27.46
N ARG A 169 -8.82 -13.05 27.75
CA ARG A 169 -8.89 -14.19 26.82
C ARG A 169 -9.69 -13.88 25.55
N CYS A 170 -10.50 -12.82 25.53
CA CYS A 170 -11.15 -12.36 24.30
C CYS A 170 -10.17 -11.78 23.26
N LEU A 171 -8.93 -11.52 23.65
CA LEU A 171 -7.85 -11.08 22.75
C LEU A 171 -7.15 -12.24 22.06
N ASP A 172 -7.42 -13.50 22.44
CA ASP A 172 -6.71 -14.65 21.86
C ASP A 172 -6.97 -14.73 20.34
N TYR A 173 -5.89 -14.79 19.57
CA TYR A 173 -5.86 -14.67 18.10
C TYR A 173 -6.39 -13.34 17.53
N PHE A 174 -6.51 -12.29 18.34
CA PHE A 174 -6.84 -10.95 17.88
C PHE A 174 -5.58 -10.10 17.69
N TYR A 175 -5.32 -9.70 16.45
CA TYR A 175 -4.14 -8.90 16.06
C TYR A 175 -4.51 -7.52 15.47
N GLY A 176 -5.76 -7.08 15.69
CA GLY A 176 -6.27 -5.80 15.18
C GLY A 176 -7.08 -5.88 13.89
N ASN A 177 -7.13 -7.05 13.25
CA ASN A 177 -7.94 -7.27 12.05
C ASN A 177 -9.44 -7.44 12.39
N ILE A 178 -10.30 -6.87 11.54
CA ILE A 178 -11.77 -7.03 11.60
C ILE A 178 -12.20 -7.73 10.33
N GLU A 179 -12.89 -8.86 10.46
CA GLU A 179 -13.39 -9.60 9.30
C GLU A 179 -14.60 -8.90 8.67
N VAL A 180 -14.48 -8.52 7.40
CA VAL A 180 -15.56 -7.84 6.67
C VAL A 180 -16.58 -8.87 6.11
N ALA A 181 -16.16 -10.12 5.93
CA ALA A 181 -16.98 -11.17 5.33
C ALA A 181 -18.21 -11.57 6.16
N ASP A 182 -19.39 -11.56 5.52
CA ASP A 182 -20.59 -12.18 6.10
C ASP A 182 -20.46 -13.71 6.20
N GLN A 183 -21.43 -14.36 6.85
CA GLN A 183 -21.33 -15.80 7.14
C GLN A 183 -21.29 -16.66 5.88
N GLN A 184 -21.94 -16.23 4.79
CA GLN A 184 -21.99 -17.00 3.55
C GLN A 184 -20.69 -16.82 2.77
N LEU A 185 -20.13 -15.59 2.77
CA LEU A 185 -18.83 -15.33 2.18
C LEU A 185 -17.71 -16.04 2.95
N ALA A 186 -17.72 -16.03 4.28
CA ALA A 186 -16.71 -16.69 5.11
C ALA A 186 -16.55 -18.18 4.73
N LYS A 187 -17.66 -18.92 4.57
CA LYS A 187 -17.65 -20.33 4.10
C LYS A 187 -17.05 -20.52 2.70
N ILE A 188 -17.05 -19.49 1.87
CA ILE A 188 -16.40 -19.51 0.56
C ILE A 188 -14.90 -19.30 0.72
N LEU A 189 -14.49 -18.35 1.57
CA LEU A 189 -13.09 -18.02 1.83
C LEU A 189 -12.35 -19.19 2.53
N GLU A 190 -13.01 -19.90 3.44
CA GLU A 190 -12.50 -21.12 4.11
C GLU A 190 -12.00 -22.21 3.14
N LYS A 191 -12.44 -22.18 1.87
CA LYS A 191 -11.93 -23.08 0.81
C LYS A 191 -10.51 -22.73 0.33
N GLY A 192 -9.91 -21.69 0.87
CA GLY A 192 -8.57 -21.20 0.56
C GLY A 192 -8.57 -19.92 -0.29
N VAL A 193 -7.80 -18.93 0.12
CA VAL A 193 -7.50 -17.70 -0.63
C VAL A 193 -6.00 -17.62 -0.94
N ALA A 194 -5.65 -16.91 -2.01
CA ALA A 194 -4.26 -16.66 -2.40
C ALA A 194 -4.00 -15.16 -2.46
N GLU A 195 -2.86 -14.74 -1.92
CA GLU A 195 -2.32 -13.40 -2.05
C GLU A 195 -1.19 -13.44 -3.10
N ASN A 196 -1.47 -12.97 -4.31
CA ASN A 196 -0.54 -13.03 -5.45
C ASN A 196 0.21 -11.71 -5.68
N HIS A 197 -0.09 -10.66 -4.89
CA HIS A 197 0.48 -9.33 -5.02
C HIS A 197 0.67 -8.69 -3.64
N LEU A 198 1.84 -8.90 -3.06
CA LEU A 198 2.20 -8.32 -1.77
C LEU A 198 3.64 -7.77 -1.77
N HIS A 199 3.82 -6.48 -1.57
CA HIS A 199 5.16 -5.89 -1.51
C HIS A 199 5.83 -6.06 -0.15
N LYS A 200 7.09 -6.52 -0.15
CA LYS A 200 7.90 -6.73 1.06
C LYS A 200 7.87 -5.52 1.97
N GLY A 201 8.12 -4.32 1.44
CA GLY A 201 8.37 -3.11 2.24
C GLY A 201 7.22 -2.66 3.15
N VAL A 202 6.00 -3.15 2.91
CA VAL A 202 4.77 -2.66 3.55
C VAL A 202 3.79 -3.80 3.84
N SER A 203 4.36 -4.98 4.10
CA SER A 203 3.64 -6.24 4.37
C SER A 203 3.23 -6.44 5.83
N ARG A 204 3.53 -5.51 6.74
CA ARG A 204 3.07 -5.57 8.14
C ARG A 204 1.79 -4.75 8.35
N THR A 205 1.07 -5.00 9.45
CA THR A 205 -0.06 -4.16 9.87
C THR A 205 0.39 -3.01 10.78
N PHE A 206 -0.39 -1.94 10.87
CA PHE A 206 -0.07 -0.83 11.77
C PHE A 206 0.01 -1.24 13.25
N PRO A 207 -0.91 -2.05 13.83
CA PRO A 207 -0.79 -2.49 15.22
C PRO A 207 0.54 -3.19 15.51
N SER A 208 0.98 -4.06 14.59
CA SER A 208 2.29 -4.74 14.64
C SER A 208 3.46 -3.75 14.59
N ILE A 209 3.42 -2.78 13.67
CA ILE A 209 4.44 -1.72 13.57
C ILE A 209 4.52 -0.91 14.86
N TRP A 210 3.36 -0.50 15.40
CA TRP A 210 3.27 0.28 16.62
C TRP A 210 3.81 -0.50 17.83
N ASP A 211 3.45 -1.78 17.96
CA ASP A 211 3.99 -2.67 19.00
C ASP A 211 5.53 -2.72 18.99
N SER A 212 6.15 -2.77 17.80
CA SER A 212 7.62 -2.71 17.65
C SER A 212 8.21 -1.35 18.06
N LEU A 213 7.52 -0.25 17.78
CA LEU A 213 7.93 1.10 18.22
C LEU A 213 7.84 1.26 19.74
N MET A 214 6.93 0.53 20.39
CA MET A 214 6.69 0.57 21.82
C MET A 214 7.58 -0.41 22.62
N ALA A 215 8.48 -1.14 21.97
CA ALA A 215 9.44 -2.02 22.64
C ALA A 215 10.40 -1.23 23.55
N PRO A 216 10.90 -1.82 24.66
CA PRO A 216 11.89 -1.17 25.52
C PRO A 216 13.10 -0.67 24.73
N LEU A 217 13.45 0.62 24.89
CA LEU A 217 14.52 1.24 24.11
C LEU A 217 15.88 0.92 24.72
N THR A 218 16.73 0.21 23.97
CA THR A 218 18.13 -0.03 24.37
C THR A 218 19.10 0.90 23.62
N VAL A 219 20.34 1.02 24.11
CA VAL A 219 21.42 1.72 23.38
C VAL A 219 21.64 1.13 21.97
N LYS A 220 21.43 -0.17 21.79
CA LYS A 220 21.56 -0.82 20.48
C LYS A 220 20.42 -0.39 19.56
N ASP A 221 19.19 -0.42 20.06
CA ASP A 221 17.98 -0.17 19.27
C ASP A 221 17.76 1.32 19.00
N SER A 222 18.33 2.20 19.82
CA SER A 222 18.34 3.65 19.60
C SER A 222 18.80 4.06 18.19
N ARG A 223 19.71 3.27 17.59
CA ARG A 223 20.27 3.52 16.26
C ARG A 223 19.23 3.41 15.15
N TYR A 224 18.13 2.69 15.36
CA TYR A 224 17.08 2.56 14.36
C TYR A 224 16.31 3.86 14.14
N PHE A 225 16.37 4.81 15.08
CA PHE A 225 15.68 6.10 14.99
C PHE A 225 16.53 7.16 14.29
N TRP A 226 17.84 6.94 14.08
CA TRP A 226 18.74 7.97 13.56
C TRP A 226 18.62 8.13 12.03
N GLY A 227 18.40 9.37 11.56
CA GLY A 227 18.34 9.70 10.14
C GLY A 227 17.16 9.08 9.38
N ARG A 228 16.15 8.55 10.09
CA ARG A 228 14.92 8.00 9.48
C ARG A 228 13.82 9.05 9.42
N LYS A 229 12.98 8.93 8.39
CA LYS A 229 11.76 9.72 8.24
C LYS A 229 10.56 8.85 8.56
N PHE A 230 9.80 9.22 9.59
CA PHE A 230 8.56 8.56 10.00
C PHE A 230 7.30 9.32 9.58
N ILE A 231 7.47 10.52 9.02
CA ILE A 231 6.45 11.31 8.36
C ILE A 231 7.08 12.00 7.15
N ASP A 232 6.28 12.32 6.13
CA ASP A 232 6.73 13.28 5.13
C ASP A 232 6.63 14.70 5.70
N GLY A 233 7.79 15.34 5.85
CA GLY A 233 7.91 16.60 6.56
C GLY A 233 9.36 17.02 6.72
N THR A 234 9.55 18.17 7.36
CA THR A 234 10.86 18.72 7.68
C THR A 234 11.64 17.81 8.64
N GLU A 235 12.95 18.04 8.72
CA GLU A 235 13.82 17.34 9.68
C GLU A 235 13.35 17.58 11.12
N GLU A 236 12.96 18.81 11.45
CA GLU A 236 12.43 19.17 12.77
C GLU A 236 11.15 18.39 13.09
N GLU A 237 10.21 18.31 12.14
CA GLU A 237 8.96 17.57 12.32
C GLU A 237 9.21 16.08 12.54
N ASN A 238 10.18 15.48 11.82
CA ASN A 238 10.58 14.10 12.03
C ASN A 238 11.24 13.87 13.40
N LYS A 239 12.13 14.77 13.84
CA LYS A 239 12.72 14.71 15.20
C LYS A 239 11.65 14.83 16.28
N ARG A 240 10.68 15.71 16.07
CA ARG A 240 9.52 15.88 16.96
C ARG A 240 8.66 14.61 16.99
N MET A 241 8.45 13.96 15.85
CA MET A 241 7.73 12.68 15.78
C MET A 241 8.46 11.58 16.54
N ILE A 242 9.79 11.46 16.39
CA ILE A 242 10.61 10.53 17.18
C ILE A 242 10.43 10.82 18.67
N PHE A 243 10.45 12.09 19.08
CA PHE A 243 10.24 12.49 20.46
C PHE A 243 8.87 12.06 21.00
N TYR A 244 7.77 12.21 20.24
CA TYR A 244 6.46 11.72 20.68
C TYR A 244 6.39 10.19 20.73
N ILE A 245 6.97 9.48 19.76
CA ILE A 245 6.96 8.00 19.72
C ILE A 245 7.67 7.45 20.97
N LEU A 246 8.86 7.97 21.28
CA LEU A 246 9.60 7.54 22.47
C LEU A 246 8.90 7.94 23.77
N GLY A 247 8.26 9.11 23.79
CA GLY A 247 7.37 9.53 24.88
C GLY A 247 6.22 8.55 25.11
N CYS A 248 5.60 8.03 24.04
CA CYS A 248 4.56 7.01 24.13
C CYS A 248 5.09 5.69 24.71
N GLY A 249 6.33 5.29 24.38
CA GLY A 249 6.97 4.12 24.97
C GLY A 249 7.05 4.22 26.51
N ILE A 250 7.51 5.37 27.02
CA ILE A 250 7.57 5.63 28.47
C ILE A 250 6.17 5.74 29.07
N ALA A 251 5.23 6.43 28.42
CA ALA A 251 3.85 6.55 28.88
C ALA A 251 3.15 5.19 28.99
N ARG A 252 3.33 4.30 28.00
CA ARG A 252 2.83 2.93 28.02
C ARG A 252 3.42 2.13 29.18
N ALA A 253 4.74 2.23 29.38
CA ALA A 253 5.43 1.56 30.47
C ALA A 253 4.93 2.01 31.84
N TYR A 254 4.88 3.33 32.05
CA TYR A 254 4.33 3.94 33.25
C TYR A 254 2.88 3.49 33.53
N LEU A 255 2.01 3.58 32.52
CA LEU A 255 0.60 3.20 32.66
C LEU A 255 0.45 1.71 32.97
N ALA A 256 1.22 0.82 32.34
CA ALA A 256 1.17 -0.62 32.63
C ALA A 256 1.57 -0.93 34.09
N LEU A 257 2.59 -0.25 34.60
CA LEU A 257 3.04 -0.39 35.99
C LEU A 257 1.99 0.12 36.99
N GLU A 258 1.40 1.27 36.71
CA GLU A 258 0.33 1.87 37.52
C GLU A 258 -0.89 0.96 37.56
N ILE A 259 -1.36 0.50 36.40
CA ILE A 259 -2.47 -0.46 36.26
C ILE A 259 -2.19 -1.72 37.07
N SER A 260 -1.00 -2.31 36.91
CA SER A 260 -0.60 -3.51 37.65
C SER A 260 -0.63 -3.28 39.16
N SER A 261 -0.15 -2.12 39.64
CA SER A 261 -0.20 -1.75 41.06
C SER A 261 -1.62 -1.58 41.58
N VAL A 262 -2.51 -0.93 40.81
CA VAL A 262 -3.92 -0.78 41.19
C VAL A 262 -4.61 -2.13 41.26
N LEU A 263 -4.39 -3.02 40.29
CA LEU A 263 -4.98 -4.37 40.27
C LEU A 263 -4.45 -5.25 41.41
N ALA A 264 -3.15 -5.20 41.72
CA ALA A 264 -2.53 -6.07 42.72
C ALA A 264 -2.66 -5.55 44.16
N LYS A 265 -2.57 -4.23 44.37
CA LYS A 265 -2.47 -3.60 45.70
C LYS A 265 -3.65 -2.71 46.06
N GLY A 266 -4.53 -2.40 45.10
CA GLY A 266 -5.66 -1.47 45.31
C GLY A 266 -5.25 -0.02 45.58
N GLN A 267 -3.97 0.31 45.39
CA GLN A 267 -3.42 1.64 45.65
C GLN A 267 -2.41 2.05 44.58
N ARG A 268 -2.44 3.33 44.25
CA ARG A 268 -1.52 3.98 43.32
C ARG A 268 -0.20 4.34 44.03
N PRO A 269 0.97 4.02 43.46
CA PRO A 269 2.24 4.60 43.89
C PRO A 269 2.26 6.12 43.65
N GLY A 270 3.18 6.84 44.30
CA GLY A 270 3.42 8.26 43.98
C GLY A 270 4.06 8.39 42.60
N LEU A 271 3.95 9.56 41.95
CA LEU A 271 4.56 9.83 40.64
C LEU A 271 6.07 9.54 40.61
N ASP A 272 6.77 9.86 41.69
CA ASP A 272 8.22 9.64 41.82
C ASP A 272 8.60 8.17 42.09
N ALA A 273 7.63 7.28 42.26
CA ALA A 273 7.87 5.87 42.54
C ALA A 273 8.62 5.16 41.39
N TYR A 274 8.65 5.78 40.21
CA TYR A 274 9.29 5.29 38.99
C TYR A 274 10.52 6.11 38.55
N GLY A 275 10.98 7.03 39.42
CA GLY A 275 12.05 7.98 39.14
C GLY A 275 11.51 9.39 38.83
N GLU A 276 12.15 10.42 39.37
CA GLU A 276 11.74 11.83 39.24
C GLU A 276 11.65 12.27 37.78
N GLU A 277 12.64 11.93 36.94
CA GLU A 277 12.62 12.27 35.51
C GLU A 277 11.48 11.61 34.73
N VAL A 278 11.08 10.39 35.11
CA VAL A 278 9.93 9.69 34.51
C VAL A 278 8.64 10.41 34.88
N GLY A 279 8.44 10.69 36.18
CA GLY A 279 7.27 11.43 36.66
C GLY A 279 7.14 12.80 35.98
N GLU A 280 8.23 13.54 35.91
CA GLU A 280 8.31 14.84 35.23
C GLU A 280 7.94 14.79 33.74
N LEU A 281 8.38 13.74 33.03
CA LEU A 281 8.04 13.56 31.63
C LEU A 281 6.54 13.25 31.47
N ILE A 282 5.99 12.39 32.33
CA ILE A 282 4.59 11.99 32.29
C ILE A 282 3.65 13.16 32.57
N GLU A 283 3.95 14.00 33.57
CA GLU A 283 3.18 15.22 33.82
C GLU A 283 3.15 16.15 32.60
N LYS A 284 4.31 16.34 31.96
CA LYS A 284 4.40 17.12 30.71
C LYS A 284 3.63 16.43 29.59
N PHE A 285 3.68 15.11 29.47
CA PHE A 285 2.98 14.34 28.43
C PHE A 285 1.45 14.44 28.56
N GLN A 286 0.93 14.46 29.79
CA GLN A 286 -0.49 14.71 30.06
C GLN A 286 -0.93 16.09 29.53
N GLU A 287 -0.07 17.10 29.68
CA GLU A 287 -0.25 18.45 29.16
C GLU A 287 0.52 18.67 27.84
N GLY A 288 -0.01 18.17 26.71
CA GLY A 288 0.72 18.13 25.44
C GLY A 288 1.42 19.43 24.98
N GLU A 289 0.89 20.61 25.30
CA GLU A 289 1.58 21.90 25.06
C GLU A 289 2.90 22.02 25.85
N MET A 290 2.94 21.55 27.09
CA MET A 290 4.14 21.47 27.92
C MET A 290 5.12 20.42 27.41
N PHE A 291 4.63 19.27 26.94
CA PHE A 291 5.48 18.25 26.29
C PHE A 291 6.20 18.81 25.05
N GLU A 292 5.48 19.52 24.19
CA GLU A 292 6.07 20.15 23.01
C GLU A 292 7.02 21.29 23.34
N LYS A 293 6.68 22.09 24.36
CA LYS A 293 7.57 23.12 24.86
C LYS A 293 8.88 22.49 25.36
N PHE A 294 8.80 21.38 26.08
CA PHE A 294 9.96 20.65 26.55
C PHE A 294 10.84 20.15 25.40
N PHE A 295 10.25 19.61 24.32
CA PHE A 295 10.99 19.28 23.10
C PHE A 295 11.68 20.50 22.49
N ARG A 296 10.94 21.60 22.28
CA ARG A 296 11.47 22.83 21.67
C ARG A 296 12.64 23.40 22.46
N ASP A 297 12.47 23.51 23.78
CA ASP A 297 13.44 24.18 24.65
C ASP A 297 14.71 23.33 24.85
N ASN A 298 14.63 22.00 24.69
CA ASN A 298 15.73 21.09 25.06
C ASN A 298 16.30 20.24 23.92
N TYR A 299 15.56 20.02 22.81
CA TYR A 299 15.92 19.01 21.80
C TYR A 299 15.71 19.45 20.34
N GLN A 300 15.04 20.57 20.04
CA GLN A 300 14.81 21.01 18.66
C GLN A 300 16.11 21.20 17.87
N ASP A 301 17.11 21.82 18.50
CA ASP A 301 18.44 22.06 17.90
C ASP A 301 19.42 20.89 18.09
N LYS A 302 18.97 19.83 18.75
CA LYS A 302 19.75 18.60 19.00
C LYS A 302 19.52 17.57 17.90
N ASN A 303 20.40 16.58 17.86
CA ASN A 303 20.25 15.42 16.97
C ASN A 303 19.44 14.29 17.63
N GLU A 304 19.02 13.31 16.84
CA GLU A 304 18.23 12.16 17.27
C GLU A 304 18.95 11.30 18.31
N LYS A 305 20.28 11.30 18.32
CA LYS A 305 21.09 10.56 19.29
C LYS A 305 20.92 11.12 20.70
N GLU A 306 20.87 12.44 20.86
CA GLU A 306 20.65 13.06 22.18
C GLU A 306 19.23 12.79 22.70
N ILE A 307 18.23 12.82 21.83
CA ILE A 307 16.85 12.44 22.16
C ILE A 307 16.80 10.98 22.63
N THR A 308 17.34 10.06 21.83
CA THR A 308 17.31 8.62 22.14
C THR A 308 18.14 8.27 23.38
N THR A 309 19.21 9.02 23.69
CA THR A 309 20.00 8.86 24.91
C THR A 309 19.19 9.21 26.16
N TYR A 310 18.45 10.32 26.13
CA TYR A 310 17.55 10.71 27.21
C TYR A 310 16.50 9.62 27.49
N TYR A 311 15.83 9.13 26.44
CA TYR A 311 14.83 8.08 26.58
C TYR A 311 15.40 6.74 27.04
N THR A 312 16.64 6.41 26.66
CA THR A 312 17.31 5.19 27.17
C THR A 312 17.49 5.29 28.70
N GLY A 313 17.91 6.45 29.23
CA GLY A 313 18.05 6.64 30.68
C GLY A 313 16.72 6.54 31.46
N LEU A 314 15.61 6.93 30.84
CA LEU A 314 14.28 6.75 31.42
C LEU A 314 13.88 5.26 31.47
N TRP A 315 14.17 4.49 30.42
CA TRP A 315 13.95 3.05 30.42
C TRP A 315 14.82 2.33 31.46
N ASP A 316 16.09 2.71 31.60
CA ASP A 316 16.99 2.16 32.63
C ASP A 316 16.44 2.41 34.05
N SER A 317 15.86 3.60 34.27
CA SER A 317 15.22 3.97 35.55
C SER A 317 14.00 3.09 35.85
N LEU A 318 13.16 2.83 34.85
CA LEU A 318 12.01 1.93 34.96
C LEU A 318 12.44 0.48 35.24
N GLU A 319 13.51 0.01 34.59
CA GLU A 319 14.02 -1.36 34.73
C GLU A 319 14.60 -1.61 36.13
N GLY A 320 15.35 -0.64 36.66
CA GLY A 320 15.95 -0.73 37.99
C GLY A 320 14.93 -0.95 39.12
N ILE A 321 13.67 -0.57 38.93
CA ILE A 321 12.61 -0.61 39.95
C ILE A 321 11.88 -1.96 39.95
N GLN A 322 11.78 -2.62 38.81
CA GLN A 322 11.11 -3.93 38.65
C GLN A 322 11.94 -5.11 39.18
N GLN A 323 13.23 -4.91 39.50
CA GLN A 323 14.17 -5.96 39.97
C GLN A 323 14.25 -7.19 39.04
N LYS A 324 13.71 -7.09 37.83
CA LYS A 324 13.74 -8.08 36.74
C LYS A 324 14.03 -7.34 35.44
N ALA A 325 14.84 -7.96 34.59
CA ALA A 325 15.09 -7.43 33.26
C ALA A 325 13.79 -7.42 32.44
N PHE A 326 13.52 -6.34 31.72
CA PHE A 326 12.38 -6.31 30.83
C PHE A 326 12.61 -7.30 29.68
N SER A 327 11.73 -8.30 29.56
CA SER A 327 11.74 -9.19 28.39
C SER A 327 11.54 -8.33 27.14
N SER A 328 12.43 -8.46 26.16
CA SER A 328 12.45 -7.60 24.98
C SER A 328 11.23 -7.76 24.06
N GLU A 329 10.38 -8.76 24.27
CA GLU A 329 9.34 -9.13 23.28
C GLU A 329 7.88 -9.05 23.81
N ARG A 330 7.61 -9.08 25.12
CA ARG A 330 6.25 -8.99 25.69
C ARG A 330 6.22 -8.33 27.08
N PHE A 331 6.51 -7.03 27.10
CA PHE A 331 6.66 -6.24 28.33
C PHE A 331 5.35 -6.07 29.12
N CYS A 332 4.26 -5.66 28.47
CA CYS A 332 2.98 -5.43 29.13
C CYS A 332 2.35 -6.74 29.61
N THR A 333 2.45 -7.80 28.82
CA THR A 333 2.03 -9.17 29.18
C THR A 333 2.69 -9.59 30.49
N SER A 334 4.01 -9.37 30.62
CA SER A 334 4.74 -9.68 31.85
C SER A 334 4.30 -8.84 33.04
N ILE A 335 4.11 -7.52 32.87
CA ILE A 335 3.81 -6.60 33.98
C ILE A 335 2.37 -6.74 34.49
N LEU A 336 1.45 -7.00 33.56
CA LEU A 336 0.03 -7.20 33.87
C LEU A 336 -0.26 -8.64 34.31
N ASN A 337 0.78 -9.49 34.41
CA ASN A 337 0.70 -10.88 34.84
C ASN A 337 -0.30 -11.69 34.00
N GLU A 338 -0.23 -11.49 32.68
CA GLU A 338 -1.02 -12.20 31.68
C GLU A 338 -0.36 -13.50 31.26
N ASP A 339 -1.16 -14.37 30.66
CA ASP A 339 -0.69 -15.65 30.12
C ASP A 339 0.18 -15.43 28.88
N PHE A 340 1.41 -15.98 28.89
CA PHE A 340 2.29 -15.93 27.73
C PHE A 340 1.79 -16.83 26.58
N GLU A 341 0.87 -17.75 26.86
CA GLU A 341 0.18 -18.54 25.84
C GLU A 341 -0.92 -17.75 25.11
N LEU A 342 -1.26 -16.53 25.55
CA LEU A 342 -2.22 -15.67 24.85
C LEU A 342 -1.65 -15.23 23.49
N HIS A 343 -2.35 -15.55 22.41
CA HIS A 343 -1.91 -15.29 21.03
C HIS A 343 -2.33 -13.90 20.58
N THR A 344 -1.62 -12.87 21.03
CA THR A 344 -1.83 -11.47 20.63
C THR A 344 -0.52 -10.69 20.68
N ILE A 345 -0.52 -9.46 20.14
CA ILE A 345 0.54 -8.47 20.38
C ILE A 345 0.41 -7.83 21.76
N ASP A 346 1.53 -7.36 22.30
CA ASP A 346 1.64 -6.78 23.65
C ASP A 346 0.87 -5.46 23.76
N GLU A 347 0.72 -4.74 22.64
CA GLU A 347 -0.10 -3.53 22.53
C GLU A 347 -1.58 -3.80 22.81
N ASN A 348 -2.14 -4.91 22.31
CA ASN A 348 -3.56 -5.24 22.53
C ASN A 348 -3.84 -5.53 24.01
N VAL A 349 -2.89 -6.19 24.69
CA VAL A 349 -2.97 -6.43 26.14
C VAL A 349 -3.00 -5.09 26.88
N PHE A 350 -2.07 -4.18 26.56
CA PHE A 350 -2.02 -2.85 27.15
C PHE A 350 -3.34 -2.08 26.92
N LEU A 351 -3.80 -1.99 25.67
CA LEU A 351 -5.01 -1.26 25.30
C LEU A 351 -6.24 -1.83 26.01
N TYR A 352 -6.38 -3.16 26.09
CA TYR A 352 -7.51 -3.79 26.78
C TYR A 352 -7.60 -3.37 28.24
N TYR A 353 -6.49 -3.45 28.98
CA TYR A 353 -6.44 -3.05 30.38
C TYR A 353 -6.65 -1.55 30.59
N ALA A 354 -5.93 -0.72 29.82
CA ALA A 354 -6.03 0.72 29.92
C ALA A 354 -7.45 1.23 29.64
N LEU A 355 -8.10 0.72 28.58
CA LEU A 355 -9.46 1.11 28.20
C LEU A 355 -10.50 0.54 29.16
N TYR A 356 -10.32 -0.69 29.67
CA TYR A 356 -11.22 -1.28 30.67
C TYR A 356 -11.29 -0.42 31.92
N MET A 357 -10.12 -0.07 32.47
CA MET A 357 -10.05 0.74 33.70
C MET A 357 -10.52 2.17 33.48
N MET A 358 -10.17 2.79 32.33
CA MET A 358 -10.63 4.13 31.97
C MET A 358 -12.17 4.18 31.94
N ARG A 359 -12.79 3.17 31.33
CA ARG A 359 -14.25 3.06 31.17
C ARG A 359 -14.98 2.82 32.49
N ASN A 360 -14.45 1.96 33.35
CA ASN A 360 -15.10 1.60 34.62
C ASN A 360 -14.79 2.59 35.76
N GLU A 361 -14.17 3.74 35.44
CA GLU A 361 -13.81 4.77 36.42
C GLU A 361 -12.83 4.26 37.51
N GLU A 362 -12.00 3.27 37.18
CA GLU A 362 -11.08 2.60 38.11
C GLU A 362 -9.69 3.27 38.17
N ILE A 363 -9.50 4.37 37.43
CA ILE A 363 -8.23 5.13 37.39
C ILE A 363 -8.46 6.64 37.53
N ALA A 364 -7.43 7.30 38.03
CA ALA A 364 -7.41 8.75 38.24
C ALA A 364 -7.44 9.53 36.91
N TRP A 365 -7.91 10.78 36.97
CA TRP A 365 -8.12 11.63 35.78
C TRP A 365 -6.85 11.85 34.97
N ASP A 366 -5.71 12.05 35.63
CA ASP A 366 -4.40 12.26 35.01
C ASP A 366 -3.94 11.03 34.21
N MET A 367 -4.20 9.82 34.71
CA MET A 367 -3.97 8.58 33.95
C MET A 367 -4.88 8.51 32.71
N LYS A 368 -6.15 8.90 32.81
CA LYS A 368 -7.05 8.93 31.65
C LYS A 368 -6.60 9.94 30.60
N GLN A 369 -6.10 11.10 31.02
CA GLN A 369 -5.50 12.06 30.10
C GLN A 369 -4.26 11.46 29.43
N CYS A 370 -3.39 10.80 30.19
CA CYS A 370 -2.20 10.14 29.64
C CYS A 370 -2.58 9.08 28.58
N ILE A 371 -3.59 8.25 28.85
CA ILE A 371 -4.14 7.28 27.87
C ILE A 371 -4.67 7.99 26.63
N MET A 372 -5.42 9.08 26.79
CA MET A 372 -5.95 9.85 25.66
C MET A 372 -4.84 10.47 24.80
N GLN A 373 -3.79 11.00 25.43
CA GLN A 373 -2.63 11.57 24.74
C GLN A 373 -1.82 10.48 24.00
N TYR A 374 -1.68 9.31 24.61
CA TYR A 374 -1.10 8.13 23.96
C TYR A 374 -1.87 7.74 22.69
N LEU A 375 -3.20 7.63 22.79
CA LEU A 375 -4.07 7.32 21.65
C LEU A 375 -3.98 8.40 20.55
N ARG A 376 -3.85 9.68 20.91
CA ARG A 376 -3.70 10.78 19.94
C ARG A 376 -2.43 10.66 19.11
N VAL A 377 -1.29 10.43 19.75
CA VAL A 377 0.00 10.28 19.05
C VAL A 377 -0.03 9.03 18.17
N ARG A 378 -0.52 7.91 18.70
CA ARG A 378 -0.70 6.64 17.96
C ARG A 378 -1.55 6.83 16.71
N ASN A 379 -2.75 7.39 16.88
CA ASN A 379 -3.70 7.58 15.78
C ASN A 379 -3.22 8.65 14.80
N TYR A 380 -2.48 9.67 15.24
CA TYR A 380 -1.84 10.62 14.33
C TYR A 380 -0.81 9.93 13.44
N LEU A 381 0.07 9.10 14.01
CA LEU A 381 1.05 8.33 13.22
C LEU A 381 0.36 7.38 12.24
N PHE A 382 -0.72 6.71 12.64
CA PHE A 382 -1.56 5.91 11.74
C PHE A 382 -2.11 6.77 10.59
N HIS A 383 -2.75 7.89 10.93
CA HIS A 383 -3.42 8.76 9.97
C HIS A 383 -2.48 9.33 8.90
N VAL A 384 -1.22 9.64 9.25
CA VAL A 384 -0.22 10.13 8.30
C VAL A 384 0.54 9.01 7.57
N SER A 385 0.48 7.76 8.06
CA SER A 385 1.10 6.62 7.38
C SER A 385 0.14 5.92 6.41
N VAL A 386 -1.15 5.84 6.73
CA VAL A 386 -2.17 5.26 5.86
C VAL A 386 -2.60 6.24 4.77
N GLN A 387 -2.73 5.76 3.53
CA GLN A 387 -3.14 6.64 2.44
C GLN A 387 -4.62 6.98 2.55
N GLN A 388 -4.89 8.28 2.63
CA GLN A 388 -6.22 8.81 2.44
C GLN A 388 -6.42 9.23 0.98
N LYS A 389 -7.67 9.21 0.52
CA LYS A 389 -8.02 9.58 -0.85
C LYS A 389 -8.05 11.10 -1.03
N THR A 390 -6.88 11.73 -1.03
CA THR A 390 -6.71 13.19 -1.01
C THR A 390 -5.98 13.68 -2.25
N ILE A 391 -4.84 13.07 -2.54
CA ILE A 391 -4.02 13.30 -3.72
C ILE A 391 -3.82 11.94 -4.43
N LYS A 392 -3.93 11.98 -5.76
CA LYS A 392 -3.95 10.81 -6.64
C LYS A 392 -2.59 10.55 -7.28
N GLY A 393 -2.40 9.35 -7.82
CA GLY A 393 -1.23 8.98 -8.61
C GLY A 393 -0.08 8.38 -7.80
N LEU A 394 0.77 7.61 -8.49
CA LEU A 394 1.86 6.84 -7.88
C LEU A 394 2.98 7.71 -7.29
N ASP A 395 3.22 8.90 -7.84
CA ASP A 395 4.26 9.80 -7.32
C ASP A 395 3.97 10.21 -5.88
N TYR A 396 2.73 10.60 -5.59
CA TYR A 396 2.27 10.96 -4.25
C TYR A 396 2.34 9.75 -3.31
N PHE A 397 1.78 8.61 -3.73
CA PHE A 397 1.85 7.37 -2.96
C PHE A 397 3.29 6.97 -2.59
N GLN A 398 4.21 6.99 -3.56
CA GLN A 398 5.60 6.61 -3.34
C GLN A 398 6.34 7.57 -2.39
N GLN A 399 6.09 8.89 -2.51
CA GLN A 399 6.77 9.91 -1.72
C GLN A 399 6.25 9.96 -0.28
N GLU A 400 4.93 10.01 -0.10
CA GLU A 400 4.30 10.30 1.18
C GLU A 400 4.02 9.04 2.00
N HIS A 401 3.66 7.94 1.36
CA HIS A 401 3.16 6.75 2.06
C HIS A 401 4.13 5.58 2.01
N TYR A 402 4.57 5.15 0.82
CA TYR A 402 5.41 3.95 0.70
C TYR A 402 6.76 4.10 1.42
N ARG A 403 7.45 5.24 1.25
CA ARG A 403 8.75 5.49 1.92
C ARG A 403 8.62 5.55 3.44
N VAL A 404 7.61 6.26 3.94
CA VAL A 404 7.33 6.38 5.37
C VAL A 404 7.02 5.01 5.96
N ASN A 405 6.09 4.27 5.34
CA ASN A 405 5.73 2.93 5.80
C ASN A 405 6.91 1.97 5.70
N SER A 406 7.69 2.01 4.63
CA SER A 406 8.90 1.19 4.51
C SER A 406 9.88 1.48 5.64
N ALA A 407 10.06 2.74 6.04
CA ALA A 407 10.93 3.08 7.16
C ALA A 407 10.39 2.53 8.49
N LEU A 408 9.09 2.70 8.75
CA LEU A 408 8.37 2.19 9.93
C LEU A 408 8.41 0.66 10.02
N ASN A 409 8.19 -0.02 8.89
CA ASN A 409 8.19 -1.48 8.76
C ASN A 409 9.54 -2.11 9.11
N HIS A 410 10.64 -1.35 9.18
CA HIS A 410 11.99 -1.86 9.48
C HIS A 410 12.52 -1.37 10.84
N VAL A 411 11.70 -0.78 11.70
CA VAL A 411 12.14 -0.32 13.03
C VAL A 411 12.02 -1.46 14.05
N ASN A 412 13.06 -1.63 14.88
CA ASN A 412 13.10 -2.60 15.98
C ASN A 412 12.79 -4.06 15.60
N ILE A 413 12.96 -4.44 14.33
CA ILE A 413 12.79 -5.83 13.91
C ILE A 413 14.14 -6.54 13.84
N LYS A 414 14.23 -7.70 14.50
CA LYS A 414 15.39 -8.62 14.40
C LYS A 414 15.41 -9.38 13.06
N ASN A 415 14.27 -9.95 12.66
CA ASN A 415 14.10 -10.68 11.39
C ASN A 415 12.85 -10.20 10.64
N PHE A 416 13.05 -9.42 9.59
CA PHE A 416 11.96 -8.82 8.81
C PHE A 416 11.03 -9.87 8.19
N TRP A 417 11.61 -10.90 7.54
CA TRP A 417 10.82 -11.90 6.82
C TRP A 417 9.95 -12.72 7.75
N GLU A 418 10.47 -13.06 8.92
CA GLU A 418 9.72 -13.79 9.94
C GLU A 418 8.48 -13.00 10.37
N THR A 419 8.63 -11.73 10.72
CA THR A 419 7.52 -10.86 11.11
C THR A 419 6.51 -10.68 9.97
N ALA A 420 7.00 -10.38 8.76
CA ALA A 420 6.14 -10.17 7.59
C ALA A 420 5.31 -11.42 7.24
N MET A 421 5.92 -12.61 7.27
CA MET A 421 5.19 -13.86 7.01
C MET A 421 4.19 -14.17 8.11
N ARG A 422 4.60 -14.14 9.39
CA ARG A 422 3.69 -14.40 10.53
C ARG A 422 2.46 -13.50 10.48
N GLU A 423 2.63 -12.22 10.11
CA GLU A 423 1.53 -11.27 9.96
C GLU A 423 0.49 -11.72 8.94
N GLN A 424 0.94 -12.07 7.72
CA GLN A 424 0.02 -12.50 6.66
C GLN A 424 -0.68 -13.81 7.00
N LEU A 425 0.03 -14.71 7.67
CA LEU A 425 -0.49 -16.03 8.07
C LEU A 425 -1.47 -15.98 9.25
N GLN A 426 -1.72 -14.81 9.85
CA GLN A 426 -2.84 -14.63 10.78
C GLN A 426 -4.20 -14.82 10.08
N ASN A 427 -4.26 -14.59 8.76
CA ASN A 427 -5.43 -14.92 7.96
C ASN A 427 -5.52 -16.44 7.77
N GLN A 428 -6.41 -17.10 8.52
CA GLN A 428 -6.56 -18.55 8.51
C GLN A 428 -7.04 -19.12 7.16
N ASP A 429 -7.64 -18.28 6.32
CA ASP A 429 -8.10 -18.68 4.99
C ASP A 429 -6.96 -18.62 3.95
N LEU A 430 -5.81 -18.01 4.28
CA LEU A 430 -4.69 -17.78 3.36
C LEU A 430 -3.88 -19.06 3.14
N TYR A 431 -3.94 -19.61 1.92
CA TYR A 431 -3.27 -20.86 1.56
C TYR A 431 -2.01 -20.65 0.73
N LYS A 432 -1.92 -19.53 0.00
CA LYS A 432 -0.77 -19.17 -0.83
C LYS A 432 -0.45 -17.69 -0.69
N VAL A 433 0.82 -17.34 -0.60
CA VAL A 433 1.27 -15.93 -0.56
C VAL A 433 2.55 -15.73 -1.37
N GLU A 434 2.53 -14.75 -2.27
CA GLU A 434 3.65 -14.34 -3.12
C GLU A 434 4.16 -12.96 -2.70
N PHE A 435 5.31 -12.94 -2.02
CA PHE A 435 5.99 -11.70 -1.65
C PHE A 435 6.76 -11.12 -2.85
N ARG A 436 6.78 -9.80 -2.99
CA ARG A 436 7.54 -9.06 -4.01
C ARG A 436 8.70 -8.32 -3.38
N SER A 437 9.90 -8.53 -3.91
CA SER A 437 11.10 -7.85 -3.42
C SER A 437 12.11 -7.53 -4.52
N SER A 438 12.81 -6.41 -4.37
CA SER A 438 13.93 -6.05 -5.26
C SER A 438 15.14 -6.86 -4.85
N MET A 439 15.93 -7.29 -5.84
CA MET A 439 17.18 -7.97 -5.58
C MET A 439 18.37 -7.04 -5.77
N PRO A 440 19.40 -7.13 -4.91
CA PRO A 440 20.64 -6.42 -5.13
C PRO A 440 21.39 -6.98 -6.35
N VAL A 441 22.16 -6.13 -7.02
CA VAL A 441 23.02 -6.49 -8.15
C VAL A 441 24.17 -7.43 -7.73
N SER A 442 24.57 -7.38 -6.46
CA SER A 442 25.62 -8.26 -5.94
C SER A 442 25.09 -9.67 -5.70
N TYR A 443 25.66 -10.67 -6.40
CA TYR A 443 25.31 -12.08 -6.24
C TYR A 443 25.31 -12.54 -4.77
N ALA A 444 26.37 -12.23 -4.01
CA ALA A 444 26.50 -12.62 -2.61
C ALA A 444 25.39 -12.03 -1.72
N LYS A 445 25.03 -10.75 -1.94
CA LYS A 445 23.93 -10.12 -1.21
C LYS A 445 22.58 -10.70 -1.62
N CYS A 446 22.38 -10.95 -2.91
CA CYS A 446 21.15 -11.56 -3.46
C CYS A 446 20.91 -12.95 -2.85
N LYS A 447 21.94 -13.80 -2.83
CA LYS A 447 21.91 -15.13 -2.20
C LYS A 447 21.56 -15.04 -0.71
N MET A 448 22.17 -14.11 0.02
CA MET A 448 21.93 -13.91 1.45
C MET A 448 20.48 -13.51 1.73
N GLU A 449 19.91 -12.55 0.99
CA GLU A 449 18.53 -12.10 1.19
C GLU A 449 17.49 -13.20 0.91
N ILE A 450 17.76 -14.07 -0.08
CA ILE A 450 16.94 -15.26 -0.37
C ILE A 450 17.08 -16.30 0.74
N LEU A 451 18.30 -16.53 1.25
CA LEU A 451 18.51 -17.46 2.36
C LEU A 451 17.80 -17.00 3.63
N ASP A 452 17.79 -15.70 3.91
CA ASP A 452 17.06 -15.13 5.06
C ASP A 452 15.54 -15.34 4.92
N PHE A 453 15.00 -15.20 3.71
CA PHE A 453 13.60 -15.50 3.41
C PHE A 453 13.27 -16.99 3.67
N LEU A 454 14.09 -17.90 3.18
CA LEU A 454 13.88 -19.35 3.36
C LEU A 454 14.00 -19.76 4.84
N LYS A 455 14.98 -19.22 5.57
CA LYS A 455 15.17 -19.48 7.01
C LYS A 455 14.00 -18.97 7.84
N ALA A 456 13.46 -17.79 7.49
CA ALA A 456 12.26 -17.28 8.13
C ALA A 456 11.07 -18.22 7.93
N TYR A 457 10.83 -18.68 6.71
CA TYR A 457 9.77 -19.64 6.42
C TYR A 457 9.97 -20.97 7.17
N GLN A 458 11.18 -21.54 7.13
CA GLN A 458 11.52 -22.76 7.87
C GLN A 458 11.22 -22.64 9.37
N LYS A 459 11.60 -21.51 9.98
CA LYS A 459 11.38 -21.25 11.41
C LYS A 459 9.88 -21.22 11.73
N ILE A 460 9.08 -20.51 10.94
CA ILE A 460 7.62 -20.45 11.09
C ILE A 460 6.99 -21.83 10.99
N LEU A 461 7.42 -22.66 10.03
CA LEU A 461 6.88 -24.02 9.91
C LEU A 461 7.19 -24.88 11.15
N LYS A 462 8.37 -24.73 11.73
CA LYS A 462 8.79 -25.45 12.95
C LYS A 462 8.02 -25.00 14.19
N GLU A 463 7.90 -23.68 14.38
CA GLU A 463 7.33 -23.09 15.60
C GLU A 463 5.80 -23.05 15.57
N ASP A 464 5.21 -22.78 14.41
CA ASP A 464 3.77 -22.53 14.30
C ASP A 464 3.03 -23.72 13.66
N TYR A 465 3.64 -24.51 12.78
CA TYR A 465 2.92 -25.56 12.03
C TYR A 465 3.29 -26.98 12.45
N SER A 466 4.28 -27.11 13.34
CA SER A 466 4.80 -28.38 13.83
C SER A 466 4.82 -28.41 15.35
N TYR A 467 4.86 -29.61 15.93
CA TYR A 467 5.31 -29.83 17.30
C TYR A 467 6.57 -30.70 17.27
N TYR A 468 7.44 -30.57 18.27
CA TYR A 468 8.61 -31.43 18.40
C TYR A 468 8.22 -32.72 19.13
N ASP A 469 8.46 -33.87 18.51
CA ASP A 469 8.25 -35.19 19.10
C ASP A 469 9.56 -35.68 19.72
N ASP A 470 9.62 -35.68 21.06
CA ASP A 470 10.81 -36.09 21.81
C ASP A 470 11.21 -37.55 21.58
N GLU A 471 10.26 -38.44 21.25
CA GLU A 471 10.54 -39.87 21.04
C GLU A 471 11.18 -40.11 19.66
N LYS A 472 10.81 -39.31 18.67
CA LYS A 472 11.31 -39.43 17.29
C LYS A 472 12.44 -38.46 16.97
N GLU A 473 12.72 -37.51 17.88
CA GLU A 473 13.69 -36.43 17.68
C GLU A 473 13.43 -35.63 16.39
N GLU A 474 12.17 -35.44 16.02
CA GLU A 474 11.77 -34.78 14.77
C GLU A 474 10.57 -33.83 14.97
N TYR A 475 10.44 -32.85 14.07
CA TYR A 475 9.27 -31.98 14.01
C TYR A 475 8.16 -32.66 13.21
N ILE A 476 6.97 -32.78 13.81
CA ILE A 476 5.79 -33.38 13.19
C ILE A 476 4.77 -32.28 12.89
N LEU A 477 4.32 -32.22 11.64
CA LEU A 477 3.26 -31.30 11.21
C LEU A 477 1.92 -31.72 11.83
N TYR A 478 1.20 -30.76 12.42
CA TYR A 478 -0.15 -31.00 12.96
C TYR A 478 -1.25 -30.26 12.19
N ARG A 479 -0.87 -29.36 11.27
CA ARG A 479 -1.78 -28.62 10.40
C ARG A 479 -1.17 -28.41 9.02
N LYS A 480 -2.04 -28.20 8.04
CA LYS A 480 -1.66 -27.89 6.65
C LYS A 480 -0.83 -26.61 6.60
N ILE A 481 0.26 -26.62 5.83
CA ILE A 481 1.13 -25.45 5.73
C ILE A 481 0.65 -24.48 4.64
N PRO A 482 0.77 -23.16 4.87
CA PRO A 482 0.61 -22.17 3.82
C PRO A 482 1.83 -22.21 2.89
N GLN A 483 1.60 -22.01 1.60
CA GLN A 483 2.66 -22.03 0.60
C GLN A 483 3.17 -20.60 0.35
N VAL A 484 4.49 -20.42 0.35
CA VAL A 484 5.11 -19.10 0.30
C VAL A 484 6.07 -19.01 -0.88
N GLY A 485 5.93 -17.97 -1.69
CA GLY A 485 6.76 -17.71 -2.86
C GLY A 485 7.32 -16.28 -2.86
N LEU A 486 8.40 -16.08 -3.61
CA LEU A 486 9.10 -14.83 -3.81
C LEU A 486 9.13 -14.49 -5.30
N VAL A 487 8.64 -13.31 -5.63
CA VAL A 487 8.67 -12.70 -6.95
C VAL A 487 9.67 -11.55 -6.92
N VAL A 488 10.62 -11.55 -7.86
CA VAL A 488 11.65 -10.51 -7.90
C VAL A 488 11.18 -9.32 -8.72
N HIS A 489 11.09 -8.14 -8.11
CA HIS A 489 10.69 -6.93 -8.81
C HIS A 489 11.90 -6.15 -9.37
N LEU A 490 11.72 -5.63 -10.58
CA LEU A 490 12.60 -4.64 -11.21
C LEU A 490 11.98 -3.26 -11.00
N LEU A 491 12.70 -2.35 -10.34
CA LEU A 491 12.16 -1.05 -9.93
C LEU A 491 12.22 -0.04 -11.07
N LYS A 492 11.05 0.36 -11.61
CA LYS A 492 10.93 1.43 -12.61
C LYS A 492 11.39 2.76 -12.02
N LYS A 493 12.31 3.43 -12.71
CA LYS A 493 12.90 4.70 -12.29
C LYS A 493 13.23 5.59 -13.49
N PRO A 494 13.23 6.91 -13.31
CA PRO A 494 13.61 7.83 -14.37
C PRO A 494 15.08 7.66 -14.73
N ASP A 495 15.42 7.99 -15.98
CA ASP A 495 16.82 7.99 -16.41
C ASP A 495 17.54 9.25 -15.90
N ALA A 496 18.38 9.07 -14.88
CA ALA A 496 19.11 10.14 -14.21
C ALA A 496 20.11 10.89 -15.11
N SER A 497 20.44 10.36 -16.30
CA SER A 497 21.42 10.96 -17.21
C SER A 497 20.79 11.74 -18.36
N VAL A 498 19.46 11.89 -18.39
CA VAL A 498 18.77 12.83 -19.31
C VAL A 498 19.13 14.28 -18.95
N PRO A 499 19.37 15.17 -19.95
CA PRO A 499 19.23 14.96 -21.39
C PRO A 499 20.54 14.56 -22.10
N GLU A 500 21.60 14.20 -21.39
CA GLU A 500 22.93 13.93 -21.96
C GLU A 500 22.97 12.57 -22.68
N LYS A 501 22.31 12.50 -23.85
CA LYS A 501 22.15 11.30 -24.67
C LYS A 501 22.85 11.40 -26.00
N CYS A 502 23.60 10.35 -26.35
CA CYS A 502 24.30 10.24 -27.61
C CYS A 502 24.48 8.76 -28.00
N PHE A 503 23.95 8.37 -29.16
CA PHE A 503 24.06 7.00 -29.66
C PHE A 503 25.53 6.56 -29.85
N GLN A 504 26.41 7.43 -30.35
CA GLN A 504 27.82 7.11 -30.59
C GLN A 504 28.61 6.95 -29.28
N ASN A 505 28.45 7.89 -28.35
CA ASN A 505 29.12 7.79 -27.04
C ASN A 505 28.59 6.57 -26.25
N GLY A 506 27.33 6.18 -26.49
CA GLY A 506 26.69 4.99 -25.95
C GLY A 506 27.49 3.70 -26.18
N LYS A 507 28.22 3.61 -27.30
CA LYS A 507 29.07 2.47 -27.64
C LYS A 507 30.15 2.20 -26.58
N ALA A 508 30.75 3.26 -26.04
CA ALA A 508 31.81 3.16 -25.03
C ALA A 508 31.25 3.21 -23.60
N ASN A 509 30.15 3.93 -23.38
CA ASN A 509 29.53 4.09 -22.08
C ASN A 509 28.01 4.09 -22.20
N CYS A 510 27.36 3.07 -21.63
CA CYS A 510 25.92 2.88 -21.74
C CYS A 510 25.08 4.01 -21.13
N SER A 511 25.62 4.86 -20.25
CA SER A 511 24.89 6.01 -19.71
C SER A 511 24.42 7.02 -20.77
N TYR A 512 25.09 7.09 -21.92
CA TYR A 512 24.67 7.93 -23.04
C TYR A 512 23.51 7.33 -23.85
N PHE A 513 23.21 6.04 -23.69
CA PHE A 513 21.95 5.50 -24.17
C PHE A 513 20.83 5.88 -23.20
N TYR A 514 19.71 6.32 -23.74
CA TYR A 514 18.48 6.42 -22.97
C TYR A 514 18.12 5.07 -22.33
N TYR A 515 18.01 5.06 -21.00
CA TYR A 515 17.88 3.92 -20.08
C TYR A 515 19.02 2.88 -20.10
N GLY A 516 20.21 3.20 -20.63
CA GLY A 516 21.29 2.21 -20.77
C GLY A 516 21.84 1.66 -19.46
N GLU A 517 22.05 2.50 -18.44
CA GLU A 517 22.46 2.05 -17.09
C GLU A 517 21.39 1.16 -16.45
N LEU A 518 20.13 1.52 -16.63
CA LEU A 518 19.01 0.79 -16.06
C LEU A 518 18.87 -0.61 -16.67
N GLN A 519 19.00 -0.71 -18.00
CA GLN A 519 19.03 -2.00 -18.68
C GLN A 519 20.20 -2.87 -18.24
N LYS A 520 21.37 -2.28 -17.97
CA LYS A 520 22.54 -3.00 -17.46
C LYS A 520 22.25 -3.58 -16.07
N GLU A 521 21.74 -2.76 -15.16
CA GLU A 521 21.37 -3.17 -13.80
C GLU A 521 20.36 -4.33 -13.80
N TYR A 522 19.28 -4.22 -14.59
CA TYR A 522 18.25 -5.27 -14.67
C TYR A 522 18.78 -6.58 -15.26
N LYS A 523 19.68 -6.51 -16.24
CA LYS A 523 20.32 -7.70 -16.81
C LYS A 523 21.15 -8.43 -15.75
N GLU A 524 21.99 -7.69 -15.01
CA GLU A 524 22.80 -8.27 -13.93
C GLU A 524 21.92 -8.92 -12.84
N GLN A 525 20.78 -8.30 -12.50
CA GLN A 525 19.80 -8.89 -11.57
C GLN A 525 19.19 -10.20 -12.09
N ILE A 526 18.78 -10.26 -13.36
CA ILE A 526 18.23 -11.48 -13.97
C ILE A 526 19.29 -12.57 -14.15
N GLU A 527 20.54 -12.21 -14.46
CA GLU A 527 21.66 -13.16 -14.52
C GLU A 527 21.88 -13.84 -13.17
N ASN A 528 21.92 -13.06 -12.08
CA ASN A 528 22.02 -13.60 -10.73
C ASN A 528 20.84 -14.53 -10.39
N LEU A 529 19.63 -14.15 -10.79
CA LEU A 529 18.41 -14.95 -10.58
C LEU A 529 18.52 -16.31 -11.28
N ILE A 530 18.88 -16.31 -12.55
CA ILE A 530 19.04 -17.53 -13.37
C ILE A 530 20.15 -18.41 -12.80
N GLN A 531 21.29 -17.80 -12.44
CA GLN A 531 22.41 -18.51 -11.84
C GLN A 531 22.00 -19.23 -10.55
N LEU A 532 21.33 -18.54 -9.61
CA LEU A 532 20.88 -19.14 -8.35
C LEU A 532 19.90 -20.30 -8.56
N ARG A 533 18.92 -20.15 -9.47
CA ARG A 533 17.97 -21.23 -9.80
C ARG A 533 18.64 -22.43 -10.45
N THR A 534 19.74 -22.21 -11.17
CA THR A 534 20.50 -23.27 -11.85
C THR A 534 21.39 -24.03 -10.87
N GLU A 535 22.06 -23.30 -9.97
CA GLU A 535 22.90 -23.86 -8.90
C GLU A 535 22.05 -24.66 -7.89
N TYR A 536 20.88 -24.14 -7.53
CA TYR A 536 19.98 -24.72 -6.52
C TYR A 536 18.61 -25.03 -7.12
N SER A 537 18.41 -26.21 -7.71
CA SER A 537 17.17 -26.53 -8.44
C SER A 537 15.90 -26.46 -7.59
N GLU A 538 15.98 -26.84 -6.31
CA GLU A 538 14.86 -26.75 -5.36
C GLU A 538 14.45 -25.30 -5.06
N LEU A 539 15.32 -24.31 -5.33
CA LEU A 539 14.99 -22.89 -5.18
C LEU A 539 13.86 -22.45 -6.12
N SER A 540 13.66 -23.15 -7.24
CA SER A 540 12.59 -22.84 -8.20
C SER A 540 11.17 -22.93 -7.62
N ARG A 541 11.00 -23.59 -6.46
CA ARG A 541 9.73 -23.68 -5.72
C ARG A 541 9.40 -22.41 -4.94
N TYR A 542 10.42 -21.69 -4.49
CA TYR A 542 10.29 -20.54 -3.60
C TYR A 542 10.54 -19.25 -4.33
N LEU A 543 11.42 -19.25 -5.32
CA LEU A 543 11.60 -18.16 -6.25
C LEU A 543 10.69 -18.44 -7.43
N VAL A 544 9.54 -17.78 -7.53
CA VAL A 544 8.45 -18.26 -8.42
C VAL A 544 8.19 -17.35 -9.60
N GLY A 545 8.63 -16.08 -9.57
CA GLY A 545 8.41 -15.18 -10.68
C GLY A 545 9.29 -13.92 -10.70
N ILE A 546 9.07 -13.10 -11.73
CA ILE A 546 9.62 -11.75 -11.87
C ILE A 546 8.51 -10.74 -12.11
N ASP A 547 8.76 -9.50 -11.70
CA ASP A 547 7.88 -8.35 -11.86
C ASP A 547 8.67 -7.10 -12.31
N ALA A 548 8.01 -6.09 -12.86
CA ALA A 548 8.52 -4.73 -12.89
C ALA A 548 7.45 -3.75 -12.36
N ALA A 549 7.79 -3.03 -11.30
CA ALA A 549 6.87 -2.25 -10.47
C ALA A 549 7.41 -0.83 -10.18
N SER A 550 6.73 -0.07 -9.33
CA SER A 550 6.99 1.36 -9.06
C SER A 550 6.54 2.28 -10.21
N LEU A 551 7.10 3.49 -10.30
CA LEU A 551 6.62 4.60 -11.15
C LEU A 551 6.45 4.22 -12.63
N GLU A 552 5.23 3.84 -13.04
CA GLU A 552 4.95 3.39 -14.42
C GLU A 552 5.28 4.44 -15.48
N ASN A 553 5.04 5.71 -15.15
CA ASN A 553 5.28 6.84 -16.03
C ASN A 553 6.78 7.17 -16.22
N SER A 554 7.68 6.49 -15.49
CA SER A 554 9.12 6.78 -15.46
C SER A 554 9.97 5.86 -16.34
N THR A 555 9.50 4.67 -16.71
CA THR A 555 10.29 3.69 -17.49
C THR A 555 9.44 3.05 -18.60
N PRO A 556 9.77 3.26 -19.89
CA PRO A 556 9.06 2.63 -21.01
C PRO A 556 9.19 1.10 -21.03
N VAL A 557 8.19 0.41 -21.58
CA VAL A 557 8.15 -1.07 -21.62
C VAL A 557 9.29 -1.67 -22.44
N TRP A 558 9.72 -1.03 -23.53
CA TRP A 558 10.81 -1.52 -24.38
C TRP A 558 12.15 -1.66 -23.63
N VAL A 559 12.33 -0.94 -22.51
CA VAL A 559 13.51 -1.08 -21.65
C VAL A 559 13.64 -2.52 -21.12
N PHE A 560 12.51 -3.18 -20.86
CA PHE A 560 12.43 -4.52 -20.27
C PHE A 560 12.43 -5.65 -21.30
N ALA A 561 12.17 -5.39 -22.58
CA ALA A 561 12.10 -6.41 -23.62
C ALA A 561 13.32 -7.35 -23.65
N PRO A 562 14.58 -6.86 -23.68
CA PRO A 562 15.74 -7.76 -23.66
C PRO A 562 15.93 -8.47 -22.32
N ILE A 563 15.39 -7.94 -21.21
CA ILE A 563 15.54 -8.51 -19.86
C ILE A 563 14.57 -9.68 -19.70
N TYR A 564 13.33 -9.51 -20.15
CA TYR A 564 12.29 -10.55 -20.12
C TYR A 564 12.56 -11.66 -21.14
N GLU A 565 13.15 -11.34 -22.31
CA GLU A 565 13.65 -12.35 -23.25
C GLU A 565 14.70 -13.24 -22.58
N GLN A 566 15.68 -12.64 -21.89
CA GLN A 566 16.73 -13.39 -21.18
C GLN A 566 16.15 -14.26 -20.05
N ALA A 567 15.15 -13.77 -19.32
CA ALA A 567 14.49 -14.52 -18.27
C ALA A 567 13.63 -15.69 -18.79
N ARG A 568 13.15 -15.61 -20.04
CA ARG A 568 12.31 -16.63 -20.70
C ARG A 568 13.12 -17.54 -21.62
N ASP A 569 14.34 -17.88 -21.24
CA ASP A 569 15.15 -18.83 -22.00
C ASP A 569 14.94 -20.27 -21.53
N SER A 570 14.23 -21.07 -22.32
CA SER A 570 14.03 -22.50 -22.01
C SER A 570 15.32 -23.33 -22.04
N SER A 571 16.43 -22.80 -22.60
CA SER A 571 17.70 -23.51 -22.67
C SER A 571 18.34 -23.74 -21.30
N VAL A 572 17.97 -22.92 -20.31
CA VAL A 572 18.45 -23.04 -18.91
C VAL A 572 17.51 -23.90 -18.05
N GLU A 573 16.32 -24.27 -18.55
CA GLU A 573 15.39 -25.15 -17.83
C GLU A 573 15.72 -26.63 -18.11
N LYS A 574 15.83 -27.44 -17.05
CA LYS A 574 16.13 -28.87 -17.19
C LYS A 574 14.90 -29.63 -17.74
N ILE A 575 15.06 -30.29 -18.89
CA ILE A 575 14.03 -31.17 -19.47
C ILE A 575 14.09 -32.56 -18.81
N GLY A 576 12.99 -32.99 -18.20
CA GLY A 576 12.83 -34.34 -17.65
C GLY A 576 12.16 -34.32 -16.27
N ARG A 577 11.25 -35.27 -16.02
CA ARG A 577 10.60 -35.46 -14.72
C ARG A 577 11.00 -36.82 -14.17
N ARG A 578 11.72 -36.87 -13.04
CA ARG A 578 11.54 -38.01 -12.13
C ARG A 578 10.33 -37.64 -11.27
N ASN A 579 9.17 -38.22 -11.49
CA ASN A 579 8.07 -38.19 -10.52
C ASN A 579 7.74 -39.66 -10.15
N GLU A 580 7.26 -39.97 -8.95
CA GLU A 580 6.17 -39.35 -8.20
C GLU A 580 6.47 -38.16 -7.27
N TYR A 581 7.72 -37.86 -6.85
CA TYR A 581 8.06 -36.58 -6.18
C TYR A 581 9.54 -36.13 -6.34
N GLY A 582 10.21 -36.47 -7.45
CA GLY A 582 11.65 -36.22 -7.69
C GLY A 582 12.04 -34.76 -7.98
N ASP A 583 13.19 -34.56 -8.64
CA ASP A 583 13.70 -33.24 -9.06
C ASP A 583 12.87 -32.71 -10.23
N TYR A 584 12.15 -31.61 -10.01
CA TYR A 584 11.53 -30.82 -11.06
C TYR A 584 11.94 -29.36 -10.91
N THR A 585 12.18 -28.69 -12.03
CA THR A 585 12.41 -27.24 -12.05
C THR A 585 11.11 -26.56 -12.44
N GLN A 586 10.57 -25.73 -11.56
CA GLN A 586 9.42 -24.91 -11.87
C GLN A 586 9.81 -23.84 -12.88
N SER A 587 8.98 -23.59 -13.88
CA SER A 587 9.16 -22.45 -14.77
C SER A 587 8.91 -21.15 -14.01
N LEU A 588 9.58 -20.08 -14.45
CA LEU A 588 9.47 -18.75 -13.86
C LEU A 588 8.18 -18.07 -14.34
N GLY A 589 7.30 -17.65 -13.44
CA GLY A 589 6.10 -16.88 -13.78
C GLY A 589 6.42 -15.40 -14.04
N PHE A 590 5.77 -14.76 -15.02
CA PHE A 590 5.98 -13.34 -15.29
C PHE A 590 4.76 -12.54 -14.86
N THR A 591 5.02 -11.49 -14.09
CA THR A 591 4.06 -10.41 -13.89
C THR A 591 4.69 -9.07 -14.30
N PHE A 592 3.88 -8.07 -14.59
CA PHE A 592 4.36 -6.72 -14.92
C PHE A 592 3.27 -5.72 -14.56
N HIS A 593 3.58 -4.73 -13.73
CA HIS A 593 2.64 -3.63 -13.47
C HIS A 593 2.42 -2.85 -14.76
N ALA A 594 1.20 -2.78 -15.25
CA ALA A 594 0.87 -1.94 -16.39
C ALA A 594 -0.56 -1.42 -16.32
N GLY A 595 -0.70 -0.12 -16.58
CA GLY A 595 -2.01 0.53 -16.63
C GLY A 595 -2.57 0.85 -15.26
N GLU A 596 -1.74 0.85 -14.22
CA GLU A 596 -2.05 1.35 -12.88
C GLU A 596 -2.10 2.89 -12.85
N ASP A 597 -1.05 3.53 -13.37
CA ASP A 597 -0.90 4.99 -13.38
C ASP A 597 -0.54 5.50 -14.77
N PHE A 598 -1.32 6.44 -15.27
CA PHE A 598 -1.23 6.91 -16.64
C PHE A 598 -1.70 8.35 -16.78
N ARG A 599 -1.02 9.11 -17.64
CA ARG A 599 -1.42 10.48 -17.99
C ARG A 599 -2.65 10.52 -18.89
N HIS A 600 -2.79 9.51 -19.76
CA HIS A 600 -3.93 9.29 -20.65
C HIS A 600 -4.30 7.80 -20.63
N ILE A 601 -5.59 7.44 -20.73
CA ILE A 601 -6.01 6.03 -20.69
C ILE A 601 -5.29 5.20 -21.76
N LEU A 602 -5.12 5.75 -22.98
CA LEU A 602 -4.31 5.12 -24.04
C LEU A 602 -2.88 4.79 -23.62
N SER A 603 -2.24 5.58 -22.75
CA SER A 603 -0.90 5.24 -22.23
C SER A 603 -0.94 3.96 -21.42
N GLY A 604 -1.93 3.82 -20.53
CA GLY A 604 -2.11 2.61 -19.73
C GLY A 604 -2.45 1.39 -20.59
N LEU A 605 -3.40 1.52 -21.52
CA LEU A 605 -3.79 0.45 -22.45
C LEU A 605 -2.61 0.00 -23.33
N ARG A 606 -1.85 0.96 -23.86
CA ARG A 606 -0.66 0.71 -24.67
C ARG A 606 0.37 -0.09 -23.88
N ARG A 607 0.69 0.30 -22.64
CA ARG A 607 1.66 -0.42 -21.80
C ARG A 607 1.23 -1.85 -21.48
N ILE A 608 -0.07 -2.07 -21.22
CA ILE A 608 -0.62 -3.43 -21.03
C ILE A 608 -0.37 -4.27 -22.29
N ASP A 609 -0.69 -3.72 -23.46
CA ASP A 609 -0.51 -4.42 -24.73
C ASP A 609 0.96 -4.67 -25.07
N GLU A 610 1.82 -3.66 -24.88
CA GLU A 610 3.27 -3.76 -25.05
C GLU A 610 3.87 -4.84 -24.16
N ALA A 611 3.46 -4.91 -22.88
CA ALA A 611 3.92 -5.94 -21.96
C ALA A 611 3.58 -7.34 -22.50
N VAL A 612 2.31 -7.53 -22.90
CA VAL A 612 1.82 -8.82 -23.36
C VAL A 612 2.39 -9.23 -24.72
N GLU A 613 2.70 -8.28 -25.58
CA GLU A 613 3.21 -8.56 -26.93
C GLU A 613 4.73 -8.75 -26.95
N TYR A 614 5.48 -7.96 -26.18
CA TYR A 614 6.93 -7.87 -26.31
C TYR A 614 7.72 -8.45 -25.14
N LEU A 615 7.09 -8.76 -24.00
CA LEU A 615 7.78 -9.31 -22.82
C LEU A 615 7.58 -10.82 -22.64
N LYS A 616 7.24 -11.55 -23.71
CA LYS A 616 7.07 -13.03 -23.69
C LYS A 616 6.04 -13.53 -22.67
N PHE A 617 4.92 -12.83 -22.62
CA PHE A 617 3.77 -13.24 -21.81
C PHE A 617 3.01 -14.36 -22.51
N HIS A 618 2.63 -15.36 -21.74
CA HIS A 618 1.89 -16.55 -22.11
C HIS A 618 0.70 -16.75 -21.14
N ALA A 619 -0.12 -17.76 -21.42
CA ALA A 619 -1.22 -18.11 -20.52
C ALA A 619 -0.69 -18.42 -19.11
N GLY A 620 -1.29 -17.80 -18.10
CA GLY A 620 -0.83 -17.89 -16.71
C GLY A 620 -0.02 -16.69 -16.22
N ASP A 621 0.59 -15.90 -17.11
CA ASP A 621 1.28 -14.66 -16.73
C ASP A 621 0.28 -13.54 -16.39
N ARG A 622 0.74 -12.55 -15.62
CA ARG A 622 -0.15 -11.61 -14.92
C ARG A 622 0.18 -10.15 -15.18
N ILE A 623 -0.82 -9.28 -15.27
CA ILE A 623 -0.65 -7.83 -15.32
C ILE A 623 -1.08 -7.25 -13.97
N GLY A 624 -0.17 -6.52 -13.33
CA GLY A 624 -0.44 -5.77 -12.11
C GLY A 624 -1.44 -4.65 -12.36
N HIS A 625 -2.49 -4.58 -11.54
CA HIS A 625 -3.57 -3.58 -11.50
C HIS A 625 -4.50 -3.50 -12.72
N GLY A 626 -3.95 -3.16 -13.89
CA GLY A 626 -4.69 -3.03 -15.14
C GLY A 626 -5.80 -1.97 -15.15
N ILE A 627 -5.75 -0.94 -14.31
CA ILE A 627 -6.84 0.05 -14.11
C ILE A 627 -7.38 0.61 -15.43
N ALA A 628 -6.48 1.01 -16.34
CA ALA A 628 -6.82 1.57 -17.65
C ALA A 628 -7.77 0.69 -18.49
N LEU A 629 -7.74 -0.64 -18.29
CA LEU A 629 -8.54 -1.60 -19.05
C LEU A 629 -10.04 -1.57 -18.68
N GLY A 630 -10.38 -1.08 -17.49
CA GLY A 630 -11.75 -1.13 -16.96
C GLY A 630 -12.31 0.19 -16.43
N ILE A 631 -11.52 1.26 -16.40
CA ILE A 631 -12.04 2.58 -16.01
C ILE A 631 -13.01 3.15 -17.06
N SER A 632 -14.04 3.87 -16.62
CA SER A 632 -14.97 4.58 -17.48
C SER A 632 -14.31 5.76 -18.16
N ALA A 633 -14.14 5.70 -19.48
CA ALA A 633 -13.50 6.76 -20.27
C ALA A 633 -14.23 8.10 -20.12
N ARG A 634 -15.56 8.07 -20.04
CA ARG A 634 -16.38 9.29 -19.90
C ARG A 634 -16.25 9.93 -18.53
N GLU A 635 -16.27 9.14 -17.46
CA GLU A 635 -16.07 9.66 -16.10
C GLU A 635 -14.66 10.21 -15.93
N TRP A 636 -13.66 9.51 -16.45
CA TRP A 636 -12.27 9.96 -16.43
C TRP A 636 -12.11 11.29 -17.18
N LYS A 637 -12.72 11.46 -18.36
CA LYS A 637 -12.73 12.74 -19.09
C LYS A 637 -13.40 13.86 -18.31
N ASN A 638 -14.51 13.59 -17.62
CA ASN A 638 -15.20 14.61 -16.82
C ASN A 638 -14.30 15.15 -15.69
N GLN A 639 -13.43 14.31 -15.15
CA GLN A 639 -12.44 14.70 -14.15
C GLN A 639 -11.17 15.31 -14.79
N ASN A 640 -10.81 14.87 -16.00
CA ASN A 640 -9.58 15.22 -16.70
C ASN A 640 -9.83 15.72 -18.13
N PRO A 641 -10.54 16.86 -18.34
CA PRO A 641 -10.86 17.35 -19.68
C PRO A 641 -9.62 17.80 -20.47
N VAL A 642 -8.57 18.22 -19.76
CA VAL A 642 -7.26 18.59 -20.31
C VAL A 642 -6.18 17.98 -19.41
N ILE A 643 -5.21 17.30 -20.01
CA ILE A 643 -4.07 16.70 -19.33
C ILE A 643 -2.74 17.32 -19.79
N ILE A 644 -1.67 17.01 -19.07
CA ILE A 644 -0.29 17.30 -19.48
C ILE A 644 0.42 15.98 -19.77
N ILE A 645 1.03 15.86 -20.94
CA ILE A 645 1.69 14.63 -21.40
C ILE A 645 2.95 14.96 -22.22
N PRO A 646 4.03 14.15 -22.16
CA PRO A 646 5.16 14.28 -23.08
C PRO A 646 4.74 14.08 -24.54
N GLN A 647 5.34 14.85 -25.47
CA GLN A 647 5.02 14.74 -26.90
C GLN A 647 5.22 13.32 -27.44
N ILE A 648 6.30 12.64 -27.03
CA ILE A 648 6.58 11.27 -27.49
C ILE A 648 5.54 10.27 -26.99
N GLU A 649 5.06 10.43 -25.76
CA GLU A 649 4.06 9.53 -25.19
C GLU A 649 2.73 9.68 -25.93
N ALA A 650 2.31 10.92 -26.23
CA ALA A 650 1.13 11.19 -27.05
C ALA A 650 1.26 10.64 -28.48
N LEU A 651 2.43 10.78 -29.10
CA LEU A 651 2.68 10.24 -30.45
C LEU A 651 2.58 8.72 -30.46
N GLU A 652 3.25 8.05 -29.53
CA GLU A 652 3.25 6.59 -29.42
C GLU A 652 1.86 6.03 -29.08
N ASN A 653 1.05 6.75 -28.28
CA ASN A 653 -0.35 6.39 -28.03
C ASN A 653 -1.14 6.29 -29.34
N TYR A 654 -1.03 7.30 -30.21
CA TYR A 654 -1.74 7.29 -31.49
C TYR A 654 -1.15 6.30 -32.49
N LEU A 655 0.19 6.13 -32.54
CA LEU A 655 0.81 5.13 -33.40
C LEU A 655 0.32 3.72 -33.06
N TRP A 656 0.33 3.37 -31.77
CA TRP A 656 -0.18 2.09 -31.29
C TRP A 656 -1.69 1.93 -31.51
N ALA A 657 -2.48 2.96 -31.20
CA ALA A 657 -3.93 2.93 -31.40
C ALA A 657 -4.29 2.74 -32.88
N TYR A 658 -3.63 3.47 -33.78
CA TYR A 658 -3.82 3.37 -35.22
C TYR A 658 -3.45 1.98 -35.75
N ASP A 659 -2.27 1.46 -35.38
CA ASP A 659 -1.81 0.13 -35.80
C ASP A 659 -2.76 -0.98 -35.30
N THR A 660 -3.24 -0.87 -34.06
CA THR A 660 -4.16 -1.84 -33.47
C THR A 660 -5.55 -1.80 -34.12
N LEU A 661 -6.12 -0.60 -34.32
CA LEU A 661 -7.46 -0.42 -34.89
C LEU A 661 -7.49 -0.76 -36.38
N SER A 662 -6.46 -0.39 -37.15
CA SER A 662 -6.37 -0.71 -38.58
C SER A 662 -6.32 -2.21 -38.87
N LYS A 663 -5.75 -3.01 -37.96
CA LYS A 663 -5.74 -4.49 -38.04
C LYS A 663 -7.08 -5.14 -37.65
N ASN A 664 -7.95 -4.40 -36.95
CA ASN A 664 -9.26 -4.88 -36.45
C ASN A 664 -10.43 -4.14 -37.13
N TYR A 665 -10.26 -3.76 -38.40
CA TYR A 665 -11.07 -2.81 -39.18
C TYR A 665 -12.58 -3.13 -39.32
N SER A 666 -13.10 -4.25 -38.80
CA SER A 666 -14.44 -4.73 -39.19
C SER A 666 -15.59 -3.76 -38.84
N ASP A 667 -15.41 -2.82 -37.90
CA ASP A 667 -16.51 -1.97 -37.40
C ASP A 667 -16.14 -0.50 -37.09
N PHE A 668 -14.93 -0.03 -37.43
CA PHE A 668 -14.43 1.28 -36.98
C PHE A 668 -14.42 2.37 -38.08
N GLN A 669 -14.85 3.59 -37.73
CA GLN A 669 -15.13 4.66 -38.69
C GLN A 669 -13.83 5.22 -39.31
N ALA A 670 -13.74 5.26 -40.65
CA ALA A 670 -12.60 5.85 -41.39
C ALA A 670 -12.26 7.29 -40.97
N THR A 671 -13.26 8.04 -40.48
CA THR A 671 -13.12 9.39 -39.92
C THR A 671 -12.21 9.42 -38.68
N ILE A 672 -12.24 8.40 -37.84
CA ILE A 672 -11.39 8.34 -36.64
C ILE A 672 -9.95 7.97 -37.00
N LEU A 673 -9.74 7.10 -37.98
CA LEU A 673 -8.39 6.82 -38.49
C LEU A 673 -7.75 8.08 -39.08
N ALA A 674 -8.48 8.83 -39.92
CA ALA A 674 -8.02 10.11 -40.45
C ALA A 674 -7.75 11.15 -39.35
N TYR A 675 -8.56 11.16 -38.29
CA TYR A 675 -8.29 11.98 -37.10
C TYR A 675 -6.96 11.60 -36.46
N MET A 676 -6.70 10.32 -36.19
CA MET A 676 -5.43 9.86 -35.61
C MET A 676 -4.24 10.17 -36.52
N GLU A 677 -4.34 9.95 -37.83
CA GLU A 677 -3.28 10.31 -38.80
C GLU A 677 -2.89 11.77 -38.70
N LYS A 678 -3.88 12.67 -38.68
CA LYS A 678 -3.64 14.11 -38.49
C LYS A 678 -2.89 14.38 -37.20
N ARG A 679 -3.30 13.78 -36.08
CA ARG A 679 -2.63 13.94 -34.78
C ARG A 679 -1.20 13.41 -34.80
N ILE A 680 -0.97 12.27 -35.45
CA ILE A 680 0.35 11.66 -35.62
C ILE A 680 1.27 12.62 -36.37
N TYR A 681 0.84 13.15 -37.52
CA TYR A 681 1.67 14.09 -38.31
C TYR A 681 1.98 15.38 -37.55
N GLU A 682 1.02 15.93 -36.80
CA GLU A 682 1.22 17.12 -35.97
C GLU A 682 2.28 16.88 -34.88
N LEU A 683 2.22 15.74 -34.18
CA LEU A 683 3.15 15.39 -33.11
C LEU A 683 4.53 15.01 -33.66
N SER A 684 4.58 14.16 -34.70
CA SER A 684 5.84 13.76 -35.33
C SER A 684 6.55 14.95 -35.98
N GLY A 685 5.81 15.90 -36.56
CA GLY A 685 6.37 17.13 -37.12
C GLY A 685 7.04 18.02 -36.07
N LYS A 686 6.52 18.05 -34.84
CA LYS A 686 7.14 18.79 -33.72
C LYS A 686 8.41 18.12 -33.20
N ILE A 687 8.48 16.79 -33.21
CA ILE A 687 9.64 16.04 -32.71
C ILE A 687 10.73 15.93 -33.76
N TYR A 688 10.37 15.53 -34.98
CA TYR A 688 11.31 15.15 -36.04
C TYR A 688 11.46 16.22 -37.14
N GLY A 689 10.63 17.28 -37.12
CA GLY A 689 10.69 18.35 -38.10
C GLY A 689 11.86 19.31 -37.89
N ASN A 690 12.24 20.02 -38.94
CA ASN A 690 13.26 21.07 -38.87
C ASN A 690 12.63 22.36 -38.34
N GLY A 691 13.15 22.89 -37.23
CA GLY A 691 12.65 24.12 -36.63
C GLY A 691 12.70 25.35 -37.56
N LYS A 692 11.56 26.02 -37.70
CA LYS A 692 11.31 27.46 -37.96
C LYS A 692 12.04 28.28 -39.05
N GLU A 693 12.94 27.77 -39.88
CA GLU A 693 13.59 28.59 -40.93
C GLU A 693 13.18 28.31 -42.38
N CYS A 694 12.08 27.60 -42.64
CA CYS A 694 11.57 27.42 -44.00
C CYS A 694 10.06 27.66 -44.06
N VAL A 695 9.65 28.92 -44.17
CA VAL A 695 8.24 29.37 -44.25
C VAL A 695 7.59 29.07 -45.62
N GLU A 696 8.33 28.49 -46.58
CA GLU A 696 7.84 28.34 -47.96
C GLU A 696 7.87 26.91 -48.55
N ARG A 697 8.04 25.87 -47.73
CA ARG A 697 7.85 24.48 -48.20
C ARG A 697 7.00 23.70 -47.21
N GLU A 698 6.00 22.97 -47.72
CA GLU A 698 5.26 22.01 -46.91
C GLU A 698 6.26 21.12 -46.16
N PRO A 699 6.13 20.98 -44.82
CA PRO A 699 6.97 20.06 -44.08
C PRO A 699 6.66 18.65 -44.57
N GLU A 700 7.53 18.06 -45.40
CA GLU A 700 7.49 16.64 -45.70
C GLU A 700 7.67 15.86 -44.39
N GLY A 701 6.56 15.44 -43.79
CA GLY A 701 6.52 14.65 -42.57
C GLY A 701 7.12 13.26 -42.79
N VAL A 702 7.47 12.59 -41.70
CA VAL A 702 7.85 11.17 -41.74
C VAL A 702 6.60 10.36 -42.09
N ALA A 703 6.69 9.45 -43.06
CA ALA A 703 5.57 8.59 -43.44
C ALA A 703 5.08 7.75 -42.26
N LEU A 704 3.77 7.52 -42.18
CA LEU A 704 3.12 6.84 -41.05
C LEU A 704 3.65 5.42 -40.86
N GLU A 705 3.84 4.69 -41.96
CA GLU A 705 4.34 3.31 -41.94
C GLU A 705 5.77 3.23 -41.40
N LEU A 706 6.58 4.26 -41.65
CA LEU A 706 7.94 4.36 -41.11
C LEU A 706 7.91 4.66 -39.61
N LEU A 707 7.00 5.53 -39.14
CA LEU A 707 6.82 5.83 -37.72
C LEU A 707 6.37 4.58 -36.94
N ILE A 708 5.38 3.86 -37.45
CA ILE A 708 4.90 2.59 -36.86
C ILE A 708 6.04 1.56 -36.85
N SER A 709 6.76 1.39 -37.95
CA SER A 709 7.90 0.47 -38.02
C SER A 709 9.03 0.86 -37.06
N GLY A 710 9.30 2.17 -36.92
CA GLY A 710 10.29 2.69 -35.98
C GLY A 710 9.89 2.49 -34.51
N TYR A 711 8.59 2.58 -34.21
CA TYR A 711 8.04 2.25 -32.89
C TYR A 711 8.20 0.76 -32.57
N HIS A 712 7.82 -0.15 -33.48
CA HIS A 712 7.99 -1.59 -33.25
C HIS A 712 9.46 -1.99 -33.10
N ARG A 713 10.39 -1.29 -33.78
CA ARG A 713 11.83 -1.58 -33.71
C ARG A 713 12.40 -1.43 -32.29
N LEU A 714 11.77 -0.66 -31.41
CA LEU A 714 12.22 -0.47 -30.03
C LEU A 714 12.27 -1.77 -29.24
N PHE A 715 11.42 -2.72 -29.59
CA PHE A 715 11.28 -4.00 -28.89
C PHE A 715 12.14 -5.12 -29.50
N ALA A 716 12.80 -4.87 -30.64
CA ALA A 716 13.59 -5.87 -31.34
C ALA A 716 15.03 -5.98 -30.79
N CYS A 717 15.59 -7.19 -30.81
CA CYS A 717 17.01 -7.41 -30.52
C CYS A 717 17.86 -6.90 -31.70
N GLN A 718 18.74 -5.92 -31.43
CA GLN A 718 19.50 -5.21 -32.46
C GLN A 718 20.95 -5.70 -32.58
N ASN A 719 21.43 -5.84 -33.82
CA ASN A 719 22.85 -6.06 -34.09
C ASN A 719 23.59 -4.71 -34.10
N LYS A 720 24.07 -4.31 -32.92
CA LYS A 720 24.57 -2.95 -32.67
C LYS A 720 25.77 -2.57 -33.54
N GLU A 721 26.63 -3.50 -33.94
CA GLU A 721 27.89 -3.16 -34.63
C GLU A 721 27.69 -2.51 -36.00
N LYS A 722 26.82 -3.08 -36.84
CA LYS A 722 26.50 -2.52 -38.17
C LYS A 722 25.68 -1.24 -38.10
N GLU A 723 24.91 -1.07 -37.04
CA GLU A 723 24.04 0.10 -36.86
C GLU A 723 24.84 1.36 -36.51
N TYR A 724 25.92 1.24 -35.74
CA TYR A 724 26.74 2.40 -35.34
C TYR A 724 27.29 3.19 -36.54
N GLU A 725 27.83 2.50 -37.55
CA GLU A 725 28.42 3.14 -38.74
C GLU A 725 27.37 3.91 -39.53
N ILE A 726 26.17 3.32 -39.70
CA ILE A 726 25.08 3.95 -40.45
C ILE A 726 24.51 5.15 -39.67
N VAL A 727 24.30 5.01 -38.36
CA VAL A 727 23.80 6.09 -37.51
C VAL A 727 24.82 7.25 -37.46
N GLU A 728 26.12 6.99 -37.44
CA GLU A 728 27.13 8.04 -37.50
C GLU A 728 26.99 8.87 -38.78
N LYS A 729 27.01 8.18 -39.93
CA LYS A 729 27.04 8.80 -41.24
C LYS A 729 25.72 9.46 -41.63
N GLU A 730 24.61 8.75 -41.49
CA GLU A 730 23.30 9.17 -42.02
C GLU A 730 22.44 9.91 -40.99
N PHE A 731 22.84 9.95 -39.72
CA PHE A 731 22.09 10.63 -38.67
C PHE A 731 22.92 11.66 -37.90
N CYS A 732 23.97 11.25 -37.17
CA CYS A 732 24.76 12.17 -36.34
C CYS A 732 25.42 13.28 -37.18
N ASN A 733 26.11 12.94 -38.27
CA ASN A 733 26.77 13.93 -39.13
C ASN A 733 25.79 14.89 -39.78
N ARG A 734 24.61 14.39 -40.20
CA ARG A 734 23.55 15.22 -40.79
C ARG A 734 22.92 16.17 -39.78
N ILE A 735 22.71 15.73 -38.54
CA ILE A 735 22.24 16.61 -37.46
C ILE A 735 23.24 17.73 -37.20
N CYS A 736 24.54 17.43 -37.14
CA CYS A 736 25.59 18.40 -36.88
C CYS A 736 25.78 19.40 -38.03
N SER A 737 25.61 18.95 -39.28
CA SER A 737 25.74 19.78 -40.49
C SER A 737 24.46 20.53 -40.87
N GLY A 738 23.32 20.21 -40.24
CA GLY A 738 22.01 20.77 -40.58
C GLY A 738 21.41 20.18 -41.87
N GLU A 739 21.96 19.09 -42.39
CA GLU A 739 21.45 18.40 -43.57
C GLU A 739 20.13 17.66 -43.28
N LYS A 740 19.34 17.43 -44.34
CA LYS A 740 18.08 16.67 -44.24
C LYS A 740 18.36 15.23 -43.84
N ILE A 741 17.67 14.76 -42.80
CA ILE A 741 17.68 13.35 -42.37
C ILE A 741 16.67 12.59 -43.24
N HIS A 742 17.11 11.47 -43.83
CA HIS A 742 16.24 10.53 -44.50
C HIS A 742 15.79 9.49 -43.49
N TRP A 743 14.62 9.71 -42.88
CA TRP A 743 14.13 8.85 -41.82
C TRP A 743 13.82 7.43 -42.30
N ASP A 744 14.31 6.47 -41.52
CA ASP A 744 13.95 5.06 -41.60
C ASP A 744 13.66 4.53 -40.18
N PRO A 745 13.17 3.29 -40.02
CA PRO A 745 12.84 2.74 -38.70
C PRO A 745 14.04 2.69 -37.74
N MET A 746 15.27 2.48 -38.23
CA MET A 746 16.48 2.44 -37.42
C MET A 746 16.88 3.82 -36.92
N LEU A 747 16.85 4.84 -37.79
CA LEU A 747 17.17 6.21 -37.39
C LEU A 747 16.15 6.77 -36.40
N LEU A 748 14.87 6.40 -36.54
CA LEU A 748 13.82 6.76 -35.58
C LEU A 748 14.06 6.13 -34.20
N ALA A 749 14.55 4.89 -34.14
CA ALA A 749 14.96 4.26 -32.89
C ALA A 749 16.21 4.95 -32.31
N ALA A 750 17.23 5.20 -33.15
CA ALA A 750 18.46 5.90 -32.74
C ALA A 750 18.21 7.31 -32.21
N ALA A 751 17.19 8.01 -32.72
CA ALA A 751 16.80 9.34 -32.25
C ALA A 751 16.43 9.39 -30.76
N ARG A 752 15.95 8.29 -30.18
CA ARG A 752 15.67 8.19 -28.73
C ARG A 752 16.93 8.21 -27.87
N HIS A 753 18.10 8.04 -28.47
CA HIS A 753 19.39 8.18 -27.80
C HIS A 753 20.13 9.46 -28.22
N CYS A 754 19.42 10.45 -28.76
CA CYS A 754 19.99 11.74 -29.16
C CYS A 754 19.41 12.88 -28.34
N LYS A 755 20.27 13.63 -27.64
CA LYS A 755 19.93 14.79 -26.82
C LYS A 755 18.97 15.79 -27.50
N LYS A 756 19.16 16.06 -28.80
CA LYS A 756 18.30 16.99 -29.56
C LYS A 756 16.85 16.52 -29.58
N PHE A 757 16.63 15.24 -29.91
CA PHE A 757 15.29 14.68 -30.05
C PHE A 757 14.67 14.32 -28.71
N VAL A 758 15.46 13.78 -27.76
CA VAL A 758 14.98 13.49 -26.39
C VAL A 758 14.39 14.74 -25.73
N LYS A 759 15.00 15.92 -25.92
CA LYS A 759 14.44 17.19 -25.42
C LYS A 759 13.07 17.52 -25.99
N GLU A 760 12.84 17.32 -27.28
CA GLU A 760 11.53 17.58 -27.89
C GLU A 760 10.53 16.47 -27.57
N MET A 761 10.98 15.22 -27.47
CA MET A 761 10.18 14.06 -27.06
C MET A 761 9.60 14.25 -25.65
N ASP A 762 10.45 14.63 -24.69
CA ASP A 762 10.10 14.80 -23.27
C ASP A 762 9.39 16.14 -22.98
N ARG A 763 9.27 17.01 -23.98
CA ARG A 763 8.61 18.30 -23.82
C ARG A 763 7.14 18.08 -23.43
N PRO A 764 6.68 18.62 -22.29
CA PRO A 764 5.28 18.51 -21.90
C PRO A 764 4.39 19.39 -22.79
N ILE A 765 3.23 18.87 -23.17
CA ILE A 765 2.20 19.58 -23.92
C ILE A 765 0.84 19.51 -23.21
N HIS A 766 0.02 20.54 -23.40
CA HIS A 766 -1.40 20.47 -23.09
C HIS A 766 -2.10 19.58 -24.12
N TYR A 767 -2.92 18.66 -23.63
CA TYR A 767 -3.69 17.74 -24.45
C TYR A 767 -5.16 17.79 -24.01
N GLU A 768 -6.04 18.21 -24.90
CA GLU A 768 -7.49 18.20 -24.70
C GLU A 768 -8.07 16.82 -25.02
N ILE A 769 -8.90 16.28 -24.14
CA ILE A 769 -9.58 14.99 -24.35
C ILE A 769 -10.84 15.20 -25.19
N THR A 770 -10.80 14.75 -26.44
CA THR A 770 -11.90 14.93 -27.41
C THR A 770 -12.93 13.79 -27.31
N GLU A 771 -14.08 13.93 -27.99
CA GLU A 771 -15.03 12.81 -28.12
C GLU A 771 -14.47 11.68 -28.99
N GLN A 772 -13.63 12.01 -29.97
CA GLN A 772 -12.92 11.03 -30.79
C GLN A 772 -11.98 10.17 -29.93
N ASP A 773 -11.27 10.77 -28.97
CA ASP A 773 -10.41 10.02 -28.05
C ASP A 773 -11.21 9.01 -27.20
N LEU A 774 -12.42 9.38 -26.74
CA LEU A 774 -13.30 8.46 -26.02
C LEU A 774 -13.67 7.24 -26.87
N LEU A 775 -14.05 7.45 -28.12
CA LEU A 775 -14.40 6.36 -29.05
C LEU A 775 -13.20 5.43 -29.29
N ILE A 776 -11.99 6.00 -29.43
CA ILE A 776 -10.75 5.24 -29.58
C ILE A 776 -10.49 4.39 -28.33
N VAL A 777 -10.58 5.00 -27.14
CA VAL A 777 -10.34 4.32 -25.86
C VAL A 777 -11.33 3.17 -25.64
N GLU A 778 -12.63 3.43 -25.79
CA GLU A 778 -13.68 2.43 -25.55
C GLU A 778 -13.54 1.22 -26.49
N GLU A 779 -13.17 1.46 -27.75
CA GLU A 779 -12.96 0.38 -28.71
C GLU A 779 -11.68 -0.42 -28.42
N LEU A 780 -10.60 0.25 -28.07
CA LEU A 780 -9.35 -0.41 -27.68
C LEU A 780 -9.49 -1.21 -26.39
N GLN A 781 -10.26 -0.74 -25.41
CA GLN A 781 -10.60 -1.52 -24.21
C GLN A 781 -11.29 -2.85 -24.58
N LYS A 782 -12.25 -2.84 -25.52
CA LYS A 782 -12.92 -4.07 -25.99
C LYS A 782 -11.94 -5.01 -26.71
N ILE A 783 -11.12 -4.48 -27.61
CA ILE A 783 -10.13 -5.26 -28.36
C ILE A 783 -9.13 -5.90 -27.41
N LEU A 784 -8.57 -5.12 -26.47
CA LEU A 784 -7.60 -5.63 -25.52
C LEU A 784 -8.19 -6.65 -24.56
N LYS A 785 -9.40 -6.44 -24.00
CA LYS A 785 -10.07 -7.46 -23.18
C LYS A 785 -10.20 -8.79 -23.92
N LYS A 786 -10.60 -8.76 -25.19
CA LYS A 786 -10.69 -9.95 -26.03
C LYS A 786 -9.32 -10.58 -26.31
N LYS A 787 -8.28 -9.78 -26.55
CA LYS A 787 -6.90 -10.25 -26.75
C LYS A 787 -6.37 -10.94 -25.50
N LEU A 788 -6.48 -10.30 -24.34
CA LEU A 788 -6.01 -10.79 -23.04
C LEU A 788 -6.74 -12.06 -22.62
N GLY A 789 -8.08 -12.07 -22.71
CA GLY A 789 -8.89 -13.25 -22.40
C GLY A 789 -8.56 -14.45 -23.29
N ARG A 790 -8.23 -14.24 -24.58
CA ARG A 790 -7.79 -15.32 -25.48
C ARG A 790 -6.37 -15.81 -25.21
N LYS A 791 -5.45 -14.90 -24.86
CA LYS A 791 -4.07 -15.25 -24.50
C LYS A 791 -3.97 -15.92 -23.12
N GLY A 792 -5.02 -15.86 -22.30
CA GLY A 792 -5.02 -16.42 -20.94
C GLY A 792 -4.20 -15.58 -19.95
N ILE A 793 -4.11 -14.27 -20.19
CA ILE A 793 -3.45 -13.33 -19.28
C ILE A 793 -4.38 -13.01 -18.12
N ILE A 794 -3.85 -13.00 -16.90
CA ILE A 794 -4.59 -12.68 -15.69
C ILE A 794 -4.35 -11.22 -15.31
N ILE A 795 -5.37 -10.52 -14.83
CA ILE A 795 -5.24 -9.19 -14.24
C ILE A 795 -5.27 -9.31 -12.72
N GLU A 796 -4.28 -8.75 -12.05
CA GLU A 796 -4.24 -8.60 -10.59
C GLU A 796 -5.00 -7.32 -10.23
N VAL A 797 -6.11 -7.43 -9.51
CA VAL A 797 -6.88 -6.27 -9.05
C VAL A 797 -6.71 -6.10 -7.55
N ASN A 798 -6.30 -4.91 -7.15
CA ASN A 798 -6.03 -4.51 -5.77
C ASN A 798 -7.08 -3.44 -5.36
N PRO A 799 -8.29 -3.81 -4.90
CA PRO A 799 -9.44 -2.89 -4.88
C PRO A 799 -9.23 -1.59 -4.08
N SER A 800 -8.73 -1.68 -2.85
CA SER A 800 -8.45 -0.51 -2.01
C SER A 800 -7.34 0.37 -2.61
N SER A 801 -6.22 -0.23 -3.02
CA SER A 801 -5.09 0.44 -3.68
C SER A 801 -5.54 1.20 -4.93
N ASN A 802 -6.25 0.51 -5.83
CA ASN A 802 -6.77 1.08 -7.07
C ASN A 802 -7.74 2.24 -6.81
N THR A 803 -8.55 2.17 -5.76
CA THR A 803 -9.49 3.25 -5.40
C THR A 803 -8.76 4.47 -4.83
N ALA A 804 -7.63 4.26 -4.14
CA ALA A 804 -6.81 5.33 -3.57
C ALA A 804 -5.92 6.01 -4.63
N ILE A 805 -5.34 5.23 -5.54
CA ILE A 805 -4.37 5.70 -6.54
C ILE A 805 -5.08 6.28 -7.78
N ALA A 806 -6.20 5.69 -8.22
CA ALA A 806 -6.90 6.09 -9.44
C ALA A 806 -8.15 6.96 -9.22
N ASP A 807 -8.73 7.44 -10.34
CA ASP A 807 -9.93 8.30 -10.39
C ASP A 807 -11.26 7.57 -10.07
N LEU A 808 -11.25 6.57 -9.19
CA LEU A 808 -12.44 5.78 -8.83
C LEU A 808 -13.09 6.33 -7.56
N ASP A 809 -14.40 6.64 -7.55
CA ASP A 809 -15.04 7.25 -6.38
C ASP A 809 -15.14 6.28 -5.19
N VAL A 810 -15.75 5.13 -5.43
CA VAL A 810 -16.19 4.14 -4.44
C VAL A 810 -15.93 2.72 -4.93
N VAL A 811 -15.99 1.73 -4.03
CA VAL A 811 -15.74 0.32 -4.35
C VAL A 811 -16.69 -0.21 -5.43
N GLU A 812 -17.95 0.25 -5.49
CA GLU A 812 -18.90 -0.11 -6.56
C GLU A 812 -18.48 0.41 -7.95
N ALA A 813 -17.58 1.39 -8.03
CA ALA A 813 -17.01 1.90 -9.28
C ALA A 813 -15.73 1.16 -9.68
N ASN A 814 -15.33 0.12 -8.94
CA ASN A 814 -14.09 -0.61 -9.21
C ASN A 814 -14.02 -1.13 -10.66
N GLN A 815 -12.85 -0.99 -11.27
CA GLN A 815 -12.62 -1.33 -12.68
C GLN A 815 -12.87 -2.82 -12.99
N LEU A 816 -12.80 -3.69 -11.96
CA LEU A 816 -13.12 -5.11 -12.04
C LEU A 816 -14.43 -5.37 -12.79
N TYR A 817 -15.48 -4.60 -12.47
CA TYR A 817 -16.83 -4.83 -12.99
C TYR A 817 -16.95 -4.59 -14.51
N GLN A 818 -15.96 -3.94 -15.12
CA GLN A 818 -15.88 -3.76 -16.57
C GLN A 818 -14.97 -4.79 -17.27
N MET A 819 -14.10 -5.47 -16.51
CA MET A 819 -13.16 -6.49 -17.01
C MET A 819 -13.69 -7.91 -16.86
N ASN A 820 -14.48 -8.15 -15.82
CA ASN A 820 -15.04 -9.44 -15.48
C ASN A 820 -16.51 -9.24 -15.11
N GLN A 821 -17.40 -10.00 -15.72
CA GLN A 821 -18.85 -9.98 -15.46
C GLN A 821 -19.40 -11.40 -15.47
N ILE A 822 -20.60 -11.61 -14.94
CA ILE A 822 -21.26 -12.91 -15.03
C ILE A 822 -21.71 -13.13 -16.49
N ASN A 823 -21.39 -14.30 -17.06
CA ASN A 823 -21.80 -14.73 -18.40
C ASN A 823 -21.39 -13.81 -19.57
N ASN A 824 -20.28 -13.08 -19.46
CA ASN A 824 -19.77 -12.24 -20.54
C ASN A 824 -18.60 -12.93 -21.28
N THR A 825 -18.69 -12.99 -22.62
CA THR A 825 -17.68 -13.62 -23.49
C THR A 825 -16.38 -12.81 -23.61
N GLN A 826 -16.39 -11.55 -23.16
CA GLN A 826 -15.22 -10.65 -23.16
C GLN A 826 -14.48 -10.63 -21.82
N ASN A 827 -14.80 -11.54 -20.91
CA ASN A 827 -14.14 -11.60 -19.61
C ASN A 827 -12.64 -11.86 -19.73
N VAL A 828 -11.88 -11.14 -18.91
CA VAL A 828 -10.49 -11.48 -18.59
C VAL A 828 -10.47 -12.21 -17.24
N ILE A 829 -9.52 -13.11 -17.03
CA ILE A 829 -9.32 -13.76 -15.72
C ILE A 829 -8.77 -12.70 -14.77
N VAL A 830 -9.33 -12.64 -13.56
CA VAL A 830 -8.94 -11.68 -12.53
C VAL A 830 -8.69 -12.40 -11.21
N CYS A 831 -7.63 -12.01 -10.51
CA CYS A 831 -7.40 -12.34 -9.10
C CYS A 831 -7.44 -11.06 -8.24
N ILE A 832 -7.84 -11.19 -6.98
CA ILE A 832 -7.96 -10.07 -6.03
C ILE A 832 -6.82 -10.17 -5.02
N ASN A 833 -6.17 -9.05 -4.69
CA ASN A 833 -5.02 -8.98 -3.78
C ASN A 833 -5.07 -7.71 -2.91
N SER A 834 -4.24 -7.65 -1.87
CA SER A 834 -4.18 -6.52 -0.93
C SER A 834 -3.09 -5.48 -1.19
N ASP A 835 -2.08 -5.81 -2.00
CA ASP A 835 -0.99 -4.91 -2.41
C ASP A 835 -0.06 -4.48 -1.26
N ASP A 836 -0.45 -3.43 -0.54
CA ASP A 836 0.30 -2.80 0.54
C ASP A 836 -0.53 -2.70 1.85
N PRO A 837 -0.69 -3.80 2.60
CA PRO A 837 -1.53 -3.87 3.80
C PRO A 837 -1.27 -2.78 4.84
N ALA A 838 -0.01 -2.35 5.02
CA ALA A 838 0.33 -1.28 5.95
C ALA A 838 -0.29 0.07 5.55
N VAL A 839 -0.37 0.34 4.24
CA VAL A 839 -0.83 1.62 3.70
C VAL A 839 -2.34 1.68 3.54
N PHE A 840 -2.97 0.56 3.19
CA PHE A 840 -4.43 0.50 2.95
C PHE A 840 -5.22 -0.13 4.11
N ASN A 841 -4.52 -0.60 5.15
CA ASN A 841 -5.08 -1.21 6.35
C ASN A 841 -6.10 -2.33 6.04
N THR A 842 -5.68 -3.29 5.23
CA THR A 842 -6.54 -4.34 4.66
C THR A 842 -5.79 -5.67 4.51
N ASN A 843 -6.49 -6.71 4.05
CA ASN A 843 -5.95 -8.01 3.66
C ASN A 843 -6.80 -8.61 2.52
N VAL A 844 -6.29 -9.65 1.84
CA VAL A 844 -6.96 -10.24 0.67
C VAL A 844 -8.39 -10.72 0.94
N SER A 845 -8.68 -11.24 2.14
CA SER A 845 -10.05 -11.68 2.50
C SER A 845 -11.00 -10.48 2.60
N ASN A 846 -10.54 -9.36 3.15
CA ASN A 846 -11.31 -8.12 3.22
C ASN A 846 -11.46 -7.47 1.84
N GLU A 847 -10.45 -7.52 0.97
CA GLU A 847 -10.55 -7.05 -0.42
C GLU A 847 -11.63 -7.83 -1.21
N LEU A 848 -11.67 -9.16 -1.06
CA LEU A 848 -12.75 -9.99 -1.63
C LEU A 848 -14.12 -9.60 -1.05
N ALA A 849 -14.18 -9.28 0.24
CA ALA A 849 -15.42 -8.84 0.87
C ALA A 849 -15.90 -7.47 0.35
N TYR A 850 -15.00 -6.50 0.16
CA TYR A 850 -15.34 -5.21 -0.45
C TYR A 850 -15.92 -5.37 -1.85
N ILE A 851 -15.30 -6.21 -2.68
CA ILE A 851 -15.83 -6.54 -4.01
C ILE A 851 -17.21 -7.23 -3.92
N TYR A 852 -17.39 -8.17 -2.99
CA TYR A 852 -18.68 -8.83 -2.78
C TYR A 852 -19.78 -7.83 -2.40
N TYR A 853 -19.52 -6.89 -1.48
CA TYR A 853 -20.51 -5.88 -1.12
C TYR A 853 -20.76 -4.86 -2.25
N GLY A 854 -19.73 -4.49 -3.02
CA GLY A 854 -19.91 -3.66 -4.22
C GLY A 854 -20.82 -4.31 -5.26
N MET A 855 -20.79 -5.64 -5.41
CA MET A 855 -21.76 -6.37 -6.23
C MET A 855 -23.19 -6.22 -5.70
N LEU A 856 -23.39 -6.33 -4.37
CA LEU A 856 -24.71 -6.18 -3.76
C LEU A 856 -25.26 -4.76 -3.92
N GLU A 857 -24.40 -3.74 -3.81
CA GLU A 857 -24.74 -2.33 -4.02
C GLU A 857 -25.16 -2.06 -5.49
N GLN A 858 -24.57 -2.78 -6.45
CA GLN A 858 -25.01 -2.80 -7.86
C GLN A 858 -26.31 -3.61 -8.10
N ASN A 859 -27.04 -3.99 -7.05
CA ASN A 859 -28.27 -4.79 -7.09
C ASN A 859 -28.08 -6.21 -7.66
N ILE A 860 -26.87 -6.77 -7.62
CA ILE A 860 -26.64 -8.18 -7.95
C ILE A 860 -27.18 -9.02 -6.78
N SER A 861 -27.99 -10.04 -7.10
CA SER A 861 -28.52 -10.95 -6.08
C SER A 861 -27.39 -11.65 -5.32
N ARG A 862 -27.62 -11.92 -4.04
CA ARG A 862 -26.61 -12.54 -3.18
C ARG A 862 -26.09 -13.88 -3.71
N GLU A 863 -26.95 -14.72 -4.26
CA GLU A 863 -26.55 -15.99 -4.87
C GLU A 863 -25.57 -15.79 -6.03
N ALA A 864 -25.89 -14.86 -6.94
CA ALA A 864 -25.01 -14.54 -8.06
C ALA A 864 -23.68 -13.92 -7.61
N ALA A 865 -23.71 -13.04 -6.59
CA ALA A 865 -22.51 -12.45 -6.01
C ALA A 865 -21.60 -13.51 -5.37
N LEU A 866 -22.17 -14.45 -4.61
CA LEU A 866 -21.43 -15.56 -4.00
C LEU A 866 -20.82 -16.51 -5.05
N LEU A 867 -21.54 -16.82 -6.12
CA LEU A 867 -21.00 -17.62 -7.23
C LEU A 867 -19.85 -16.91 -7.95
N TRP A 868 -19.98 -15.60 -8.13
CA TRP A 868 -18.95 -14.79 -8.77
C TRP A 868 -17.70 -14.66 -7.89
N ILE A 869 -17.85 -14.31 -6.60
CA ILE A 869 -16.70 -14.16 -5.72
C ILE A 869 -15.96 -15.49 -5.48
N ASP A 870 -16.65 -16.64 -5.43
CA ASP A 870 -15.99 -17.96 -5.38
C ASP A 870 -15.20 -18.27 -6.67
N ARG A 871 -15.65 -17.76 -7.83
CA ARG A 871 -14.86 -17.84 -9.07
C ARG A 871 -13.61 -16.97 -8.97
N LEU A 872 -13.72 -15.73 -8.49
CA LEU A 872 -12.56 -14.83 -8.33
C LEU A 872 -11.54 -15.38 -7.32
N ARG A 873 -12.03 -15.94 -6.20
CA ARG A 873 -11.20 -16.66 -5.22
C ARG A 873 -10.43 -17.82 -5.86
N ARG A 874 -11.12 -18.67 -6.63
CA ARG A 874 -10.48 -19.79 -7.36
C ARG A 874 -9.45 -19.30 -8.36
N ASN A 875 -9.76 -18.25 -9.12
CA ASN A 875 -8.79 -17.64 -10.03
C ASN A 875 -7.52 -17.23 -9.28
N GLY A 876 -7.64 -16.66 -8.07
CA GLY A 876 -6.48 -16.35 -7.22
C GLY A 876 -5.64 -17.59 -6.92
N MET A 877 -6.26 -18.68 -6.47
CA MET A 877 -5.57 -19.94 -6.17
C MET A 877 -4.89 -20.59 -7.39
N ASP A 878 -5.58 -20.54 -8.53
CA ASP A 878 -5.18 -21.18 -9.79
C ASP A 878 -4.14 -20.36 -10.57
N SER A 879 -4.10 -19.03 -10.38
CA SER A 879 -3.16 -18.11 -11.04
C SER A 879 -1.89 -17.86 -10.23
N SER A 880 -1.79 -18.42 -9.03
CA SER A 880 -0.56 -18.38 -8.25
C SER A 880 0.56 -19.12 -8.98
N PHE A 881 1.75 -18.52 -8.99
CA PHE A 881 2.98 -19.12 -9.48
C PHE A 881 3.52 -20.20 -8.54
N ILE A 882 2.95 -20.38 -7.35
CA ILE A 882 3.38 -21.42 -6.42
C ILE A 882 2.74 -22.76 -6.83
N HIS A 883 3.60 -23.72 -7.19
CA HIS A 883 3.20 -25.08 -7.56
C HIS A 883 3.80 -26.10 -6.58
N HIS A 884 3.05 -26.43 -5.53
CA HIS A 884 3.36 -27.57 -4.66
C HIS A 884 2.23 -28.59 -4.75
N LYS A 885 2.57 -29.79 -5.19
CA LYS A 885 1.66 -30.95 -5.28
C LYS A 885 2.10 -32.08 -4.36
N GLU A 886 3.27 -31.93 -3.73
CA GLU A 886 3.85 -32.81 -2.75
C GLU A 886 3.09 -32.75 -1.42
N PRO A 887 3.18 -33.81 -0.59
CA PRO A 887 2.81 -33.74 0.81
C PRO A 887 3.64 -32.69 1.56
N ASP A 888 3.03 -32.05 2.55
CA ASP A 888 3.64 -30.95 3.32
C ASP A 888 4.94 -31.41 4.03
N GLU A 889 5.01 -32.65 4.49
CA GLU A 889 6.20 -33.23 5.15
C GLU A 889 7.40 -33.25 4.20
N LEU A 890 7.17 -33.57 2.92
CA LEU A 890 8.22 -33.61 1.92
C LEU A 890 8.71 -32.21 1.58
N LEU A 891 7.82 -31.21 1.54
CA LEU A 891 8.18 -29.81 1.32
C LEU A 891 9.09 -29.29 2.42
N VAL A 892 8.73 -29.56 3.69
CA VAL A 892 9.55 -29.19 4.86
C VAL A 892 10.93 -29.82 4.78
N ARG A 893 11.00 -31.12 4.47
CA ARG A 893 12.28 -31.82 4.34
C ARG A 893 13.16 -31.21 3.23
N LYS A 894 12.61 -31.00 2.04
CA LYS A 894 13.35 -30.41 0.91
C LYS A 894 13.78 -28.97 1.18
N LEU A 895 12.97 -28.20 1.91
CA LEU A 895 13.35 -26.86 2.37
C LEU A 895 14.60 -26.90 3.27
N ASN A 896 14.64 -27.85 4.21
CA ASN A 896 15.79 -28.02 5.10
C ASN A 896 17.05 -28.38 4.31
N GLU A 897 16.96 -29.35 3.40
CA GLU A 897 18.07 -29.77 2.53
C GLU A 897 18.57 -28.61 1.64
N LEU A 898 17.65 -27.79 1.10
CA LEU A 898 18.00 -26.59 0.32
C LEU A 898 18.78 -25.58 1.17
N ILE A 899 18.30 -25.23 2.37
CA ILE A 899 18.93 -24.26 3.26
C ILE A 899 20.33 -24.71 3.69
N GLU A 900 20.54 -26.02 3.91
CA GLU A 900 21.86 -26.56 4.27
C GLU A 900 22.85 -26.53 3.10
N SER A 901 22.35 -26.65 1.86
CA SER A 901 23.19 -26.63 0.65
C SER A 901 23.61 -25.22 0.20
N MET A 902 22.81 -24.20 0.55
CA MET A 902 23.02 -22.79 0.20
C MET A 902 23.98 -22.11 1.18
#